data_AF-D8SXT4-F1
#
_entry.id   AF-D8SXT4-F1
#
_cell.length_a   1.000
_cell.length_b   1.000
_cell.length_c   1.000
_cell.angle_alpha   90.00
_cell.angle_beta   90.00
_cell.angle_gamma   90.00
#
_symmetry.space_group_name_H-M   'P 1'
#
loop_
_entity.id
_entity.type
_entity.pdbx_description
1 polymer ?
#
loop_
_entity_poly.entity_id
_entity_poly.type
_entity_poly.pdbx_seq_one_letter_code
_entity_poly.pdbx_strand_id
1 'polypeptide(L)'
;NDDVLGLLVFKAGLQDPRGSLASWSEADSSPCNWTGIRCGSASGRVESVSLDGLALSGTIGRGLLKLERLKTLSLSANNLSGNVVPELFRMLDFVDLKKNRLSGELPSPMGASIRYVDLSDNAFTGALARDFFGGGHLLRYLSLSKNRLTGQLSPSLAANQTGLVTLRIAENGFSGDLPDWIGKSLRALQELDLSWNGFQGSIPPSLATLSSLRSLNLAGNNLTGVVPQSLLQLLRLSSLDLSSNHLGGKIPFGLFSSSLQFLNLSRNEFLGDFPIWPPCHALQVVDISGNRIFGEVPSRIAQCSSLQHLNVGWNVLSGGIPGQISQLQRLMFLDLSHNQLQGGIPSTFTNMSSLTVLKLAKNLLVGNIPKAISKCERLVELDLSSNRLSGSIPGALSRLNFLQSLDLAWNNLTGPIPKELVKLESLSSLDVSHNHLDGPIPKGGVFNLVNRTAFQGNSGLCGAALDVACSTVPKPIVLNPNASSDTAGILQSGGHRGKNKIVLSVSAIIAISAAAVIALGIVVVSVLNIRAQQAAPAAALKNNFFMADHNSSPSSSSEDLAIGKLVMFTDGNDTKSEELLPSAHSLLNKEQEIGRGGFGVVYRAAISDGRTFAVKKLVTAGLVKSQLEFEKEVQQLGKIEHPNLVALQGYYWTSRMQLLIYDFVPNGSLYSRLHERTFGEPPLSWSERFKIAQGTAMGLSHLHHSCQPQVIHYDLKSNNILLGVDNRPLISDYGLANLLPVLDRYAISSKFQGALGYMAPEFASQSSKVTEKCDVYGFGIILLELVTGRRPVEYMEEDVVILCDYVRALLNEGRGMSCVEPSLEACPEDEVLPVIKLGLICSSPLPSNRPSMAEVVQILELVR
;
A
#
# COMPACT_ATOMS: atom_id res chain seq x y z
N ASN A 1 30.40 -39.78 -10.66
CA ASN A 1 29.24 -39.74 -9.73
C ASN A 1 28.05 -39.22 -10.55
N ASP A 2 26.99 -40.01 -10.68
CA ASP A 2 25.85 -39.65 -11.54
C ASP A 2 25.14 -38.37 -11.08
N ASP A 3 25.21 -38.05 -9.78
CA ASP A 3 24.63 -36.81 -9.26
C ASP A 3 25.41 -35.58 -9.71
N VAL A 4 26.75 -35.66 -9.71
CA VAL A 4 27.63 -34.60 -10.23
C VAL A 4 27.32 -34.34 -11.70
N LEU A 5 27.28 -35.41 -12.51
CA LEU A 5 27.02 -35.30 -13.95
C LEU A 5 25.61 -34.76 -14.23
N GLY A 6 24.59 -35.26 -13.52
CA GLY A 6 23.20 -34.82 -13.66
C GLY A 6 23.02 -33.34 -13.35
N LEU A 7 23.66 -32.86 -12.27
CA LEU A 7 23.63 -31.45 -11.89
C LEU A 7 24.42 -30.55 -12.86
N LEU A 8 25.56 -31.01 -13.40
CA LEU A 8 26.30 -30.23 -14.40
C LEU A 8 25.55 -30.12 -15.73
N VAL A 9 24.87 -31.19 -16.14
CA VAL A 9 23.97 -31.15 -17.32
C VAL A 9 22.80 -30.21 -17.08
N PHE A 10 22.24 -30.19 -15.86
CA PHE A 10 21.21 -29.23 -15.49
C PHE A 10 21.75 -27.79 -15.54
N LYS A 11 22.91 -27.53 -14.94
CA LYS A 11 23.62 -26.23 -14.96
C LYS A 11 23.90 -25.75 -16.38
N ALA A 12 24.29 -26.64 -17.30
CA ALA A 12 24.56 -26.29 -18.70
C ALA A 12 23.31 -25.78 -19.45
N GLY A 13 22.11 -26.15 -19.01
CA GLY A 13 20.84 -25.65 -19.55
C GLY A 13 20.37 -24.32 -18.96
N LEU A 14 21.14 -23.73 -18.04
CA LEU A 14 20.82 -22.51 -17.32
C LEU A 14 21.76 -21.36 -17.70
N GLN A 15 21.22 -20.16 -17.67
CA GLN A 15 21.99 -18.94 -17.60
C GLN A 15 22.01 -18.48 -16.15
N ASP A 16 23.22 -18.31 -15.62
CA ASP A 16 23.49 -17.90 -14.25
C ASP A 16 24.24 -16.56 -14.27
N PRO A 17 23.53 -15.44 -14.45
CA PRO A 17 24.15 -14.12 -14.64
C PRO A 17 24.93 -13.65 -13.41
N ARG A 18 24.69 -14.24 -12.23
CA ARG A 18 25.37 -13.87 -10.97
C ARG A 18 26.46 -14.85 -10.56
N GLY A 19 26.71 -15.90 -11.33
CA GLY A 19 27.64 -16.96 -10.93
C GLY A 19 27.24 -17.66 -9.63
N SER A 20 25.94 -17.71 -9.30
CA SER A 20 25.43 -18.34 -8.07
C SER A 20 25.74 -19.84 -8.00
N LEU A 21 25.98 -20.48 -9.15
CA LEU A 21 26.35 -21.88 -9.30
C LEU A 21 27.86 -22.06 -9.50
N ALA A 22 28.70 -21.04 -9.19
CA ALA A 22 30.15 -21.10 -9.37
C ALA A 22 30.80 -22.26 -8.59
N SER A 23 30.23 -22.66 -7.45
CA SER A 23 30.74 -23.79 -6.66
C SER A 23 30.55 -25.15 -7.33
N TRP A 24 29.77 -25.25 -8.42
CA TRP A 24 29.47 -26.52 -9.08
C TRP A 24 30.56 -26.84 -10.10
N SER A 25 31.42 -27.82 -9.78
CA SER A 25 32.62 -28.15 -10.55
C SER A 25 32.68 -29.63 -10.95
N GLU A 26 33.06 -29.91 -12.20
CA GLU A 26 33.29 -31.29 -12.67
C GLU A 26 34.46 -31.98 -11.97
N ALA A 27 35.37 -31.21 -11.37
CA ALA A 27 36.51 -31.75 -10.64
C ALA A 27 36.13 -32.36 -9.27
N ASP A 28 34.94 -32.06 -8.74
CA ASP A 28 34.52 -32.54 -7.43
C ASP A 28 34.02 -33.98 -7.49
N SER A 29 34.43 -34.79 -6.52
CA SER A 29 33.98 -36.18 -6.39
C SER A 29 32.53 -36.30 -5.88
N SER A 30 32.00 -35.22 -5.29
CA SER A 30 30.66 -35.17 -4.70
C SER A 30 30.05 -33.77 -4.78
N PRO A 31 28.74 -33.63 -5.08
CA PRO A 31 28.08 -32.34 -5.16
C PRO A 31 27.55 -31.83 -3.81
N CYS A 32 27.78 -32.55 -2.71
CA CYS A 32 27.12 -32.28 -1.43
C CYS A 32 27.55 -30.97 -0.74
N ASN A 33 28.67 -30.39 -1.15
CA ASN A 33 29.14 -29.09 -0.69
C ASN A 33 28.74 -27.94 -1.64
N TRP A 34 28.03 -28.25 -2.73
CA TRP A 34 27.63 -27.23 -3.69
C TRP A 34 26.49 -26.38 -3.16
N THR A 35 26.52 -25.10 -3.51
CA THR A 35 25.46 -24.15 -3.15
C THR A 35 24.11 -24.66 -3.65
N GLY A 36 23.13 -24.71 -2.73
CA GLY A 36 21.77 -25.16 -3.03
C GLY A 36 21.57 -26.67 -3.08
N ILE A 37 22.60 -27.48 -2.82
CA ILE A 37 22.51 -28.95 -2.81
C ILE A 37 22.52 -29.47 -1.37
N ARG A 38 21.64 -30.43 -1.08
CA ARG A 38 21.67 -31.21 0.17
C ARG A 38 21.60 -32.69 -0.14
N CYS A 39 22.56 -33.43 0.41
CA CYS A 39 22.63 -34.88 0.32
C CYS A 39 22.09 -35.56 1.58
N GLY A 40 21.61 -36.79 1.42
CA GLY A 40 21.22 -37.64 2.54
C GLY A 40 22.44 -38.08 3.36
N SER A 41 22.37 -37.94 4.68
CA SER A 41 23.49 -38.26 5.59
C SER A 41 23.94 -39.72 5.53
N ALA A 42 23.04 -40.65 5.19
CA ALA A 42 23.32 -42.07 5.08
C ALA A 42 23.70 -42.53 3.67
N SER A 43 23.23 -41.83 2.62
CA SER A 43 23.41 -42.26 1.23
C SER A 43 24.54 -41.51 0.52
N GLY A 44 24.87 -40.29 0.97
CA GLY A 44 25.75 -39.37 0.24
C GLY A 44 25.20 -38.94 -1.13
N ARG A 45 23.95 -39.26 -1.43
CA ARG A 45 23.26 -38.91 -2.70
C ARG A 45 22.42 -37.67 -2.51
N VAL A 46 22.23 -36.90 -3.59
CA VAL A 46 21.44 -35.66 -3.58
C VAL A 46 19.97 -35.99 -3.29
N GLU A 47 19.42 -35.38 -2.24
CA GLU A 47 18.02 -35.51 -1.86
C GLU A 47 17.22 -34.21 -2.05
N SER A 48 17.89 -33.06 -2.08
CA SER A 48 17.26 -31.76 -2.26
C SER A 48 18.10 -30.81 -3.10
N VAL A 49 17.44 -30.12 -4.02
CA VAL A 49 17.96 -29.00 -4.81
C VAL A 49 17.11 -27.78 -4.50
N SER A 50 17.72 -26.72 -3.96
CA SER A 50 17.07 -25.45 -3.64
C SER A 50 17.87 -24.27 -4.18
N LEU A 51 17.33 -23.61 -5.19
CA LEU A 51 17.97 -22.53 -5.95
C LEU A 51 17.02 -21.33 -6.11
N ASP A 52 16.34 -20.96 -5.03
CA ASP A 52 15.33 -19.91 -5.04
C ASP A 52 15.93 -18.50 -5.18
N GLY A 53 15.30 -17.63 -5.98
CA GLY A 53 15.64 -16.21 -6.01
C GLY A 53 17.04 -15.89 -6.53
N LEU A 54 17.60 -16.75 -7.39
CA LEU A 54 18.95 -16.61 -7.93
C LEU A 54 18.99 -15.91 -9.31
N ALA A 55 17.83 -15.49 -9.82
CA ALA A 55 17.63 -14.95 -11.17
C ALA A 55 18.14 -15.88 -12.29
N LEU A 56 18.13 -17.19 -12.03
CA LEU A 56 18.45 -18.20 -13.04
C LEU A 56 17.44 -18.12 -14.18
N SER A 57 17.92 -18.22 -15.42
CA SER A 57 17.07 -18.32 -16.61
C SER A 57 17.48 -19.53 -17.45
N GLY A 58 16.69 -19.88 -18.46
CA GLY A 58 16.88 -21.12 -19.23
C GLY A 58 15.73 -22.10 -19.02
N THR A 59 15.99 -23.39 -19.14
CA THR A 59 14.95 -24.45 -19.07
C THR A 59 15.27 -25.50 -18.01
N ILE A 60 14.23 -26.13 -17.45
CA ILE A 60 14.41 -27.26 -16.52
C ILE A 60 14.76 -28.51 -17.33
N GLY A 61 16.07 -28.71 -17.53
CA GLY A 61 16.61 -29.81 -18.33
C GLY A 61 16.46 -31.20 -17.69
N ARG A 62 16.61 -32.24 -18.51
CA ARG A 62 16.53 -33.65 -18.09
C ARG A 62 17.65 -34.12 -17.15
N GLY A 63 18.68 -33.30 -16.91
CA GLY A 63 19.79 -33.63 -16.01
C GLY A 63 19.34 -34.01 -14.60
N LEU A 64 18.27 -33.36 -14.10
CA LEU A 64 17.69 -33.67 -12.78
C LEU A 64 17.14 -35.10 -12.67
N LEU A 65 16.77 -35.74 -13.78
CA LEU A 65 16.27 -37.13 -13.77
C LEU A 65 17.35 -38.15 -13.39
N LYS A 66 18.63 -37.76 -13.42
CA LYS A 66 19.75 -38.61 -12.96
C LYS A 66 19.87 -38.68 -11.43
N LEU A 67 19.18 -37.79 -10.72
CA LEU A 67 19.22 -37.71 -9.26
C LEU A 67 18.20 -38.70 -8.65
N GLU A 68 18.58 -39.98 -8.60
CA GLU A 68 17.68 -41.09 -8.23
C GLU A 68 17.08 -40.99 -6.81
N ARG A 69 17.68 -40.18 -5.92
CA ARG A 69 17.22 -39.98 -4.54
C ARG A 69 16.62 -38.58 -4.30
N LEU A 70 16.44 -37.79 -5.36
CA LEU A 70 15.88 -36.45 -5.25
C LEU A 70 14.42 -36.51 -4.79
N LYS A 71 14.13 -35.81 -3.68
CA LYS A 71 12.79 -35.69 -3.10
C LYS A 71 12.26 -34.27 -3.15
N THR A 72 13.16 -33.29 -3.03
CA THR A 72 12.80 -31.87 -2.94
C THR A 72 13.42 -31.09 -4.09
N LEU A 73 12.59 -30.34 -4.81
CA LEU A 73 13.01 -29.38 -5.81
C LEU A 73 12.36 -28.03 -5.54
N SER A 74 13.18 -27.01 -5.28
CA SER A 74 12.75 -25.62 -5.10
C SER A 74 13.54 -24.71 -6.03
N LEU A 75 12.86 -24.12 -7.02
CA LEU A 75 13.44 -23.20 -8.01
C LEU A 75 12.63 -21.90 -8.08
N SER A 76 11.98 -21.51 -6.98
CA SER A 76 11.02 -20.41 -6.93
C SER A 76 11.66 -19.03 -7.15
N ALA A 77 10.88 -18.09 -7.68
CA ALA A 77 11.31 -16.71 -7.91
C ALA A 77 12.56 -16.59 -8.80
N ASN A 78 12.59 -17.34 -9.89
CA ASN A 78 13.62 -17.24 -10.92
C ASN A 78 12.99 -16.80 -12.26
N ASN A 79 13.78 -16.85 -13.33
CA ASN A 79 13.36 -16.53 -14.68
C ASN A 79 13.35 -17.76 -15.60
N LEU A 80 13.09 -18.95 -15.02
CA LEU A 80 13.07 -20.21 -15.75
C LEU A 80 11.87 -20.27 -16.69
N SER A 81 12.05 -20.88 -17.85
CA SER A 81 11.08 -20.91 -18.93
C SER A 81 10.97 -22.30 -19.56
N GLY A 82 10.00 -22.45 -20.47
CA GLY A 82 9.76 -23.71 -21.17
C GLY A 82 8.92 -24.69 -20.34
N ASN A 83 8.78 -25.90 -20.88
CA ASN A 83 7.94 -26.94 -20.30
C ASN A 83 8.67 -27.70 -19.19
N VAL A 84 7.90 -28.23 -18.25
CA VAL A 84 8.45 -29.07 -17.18
C VAL A 84 8.29 -30.54 -17.52
N VAL A 85 9.35 -31.31 -17.32
CA VAL A 85 9.40 -32.73 -17.68
C VAL A 85 8.51 -33.55 -16.73
N PRO A 86 7.49 -34.28 -17.22
CA PRO A 86 6.55 -35.00 -16.36
C PRO A 86 7.17 -36.06 -15.45
N GLU A 87 8.23 -36.73 -15.90
CA GLU A 87 8.95 -37.75 -15.14
C GLU A 87 9.53 -37.21 -13.83
N LEU A 88 9.85 -35.91 -13.79
CA LEU A 88 10.36 -35.25 -12.59
C LEU A 88 9.31 -35.23 -11.46
N PHE A 89 8.04 -35.04 -11.80
CA PHE A 89 6.93 -35.02 -10.83
C PHE A 89 6.60 -36.42 -10.29
N ARG A 90 7.11 -37.48 -10.94
CA ARG A 90 6.92 -38.85 -10.49
C ARG A 90 7.87 -39.25 -9.37
N MET A 91 9.04 -38.62 -9.28
CA MET A 91 10.08 -38.94 -8.29
C MET A 91 10.08 -38.01 -7.07
N LEU A 92 9.42 -36.85 -7.13
CA LEU A 92 9.48 -35.82 -6.10
C LEU A 92 8.36 -35.92 -5.04
N ASP A 93 8.72 -35.54 -3.81
CA ASP A 93 7.82 -35.36 -2.68
C ASP A 93 7.37 -33.90 -2.52
N PHE A 94 8.28 -32.97 -2.85
CA PHE A 94 8.11 -31.52 -2.70
C PHE A 94 8.57 -30.80 -3.96
N VAL A 95 7.69 -29.97 -4.52
CA VAL A 95 7.96 -29.15 -5.71
C VAL A 95 7.51 -27.71 -5.47
N ASP A 96 8.43 -26.75 -5.51
CA ASP A 96 8.13 -25.31 -5.55
C ASP A 96 8.82 -24.68 -6.77
N LEU A 97 8.02 -24.35 -7.79
CA LEU A 97 8.45 -23.68 -9.02
C LEU A 97 7.77 -22.32 -9.22
N LYS A 98 7.19 -21.74 -8.16
CA LYS A 98 6.39 -20.52 -8.28
C LYS A 98 7.20 -19.31 -8.73
N LYS A 99 6.53 -18.29 -9.30
CA LYS A 99 7.15 -17.04 -9.74
C LYS A 99 8.28 -17.29 -10.75
N ASN A 100 7.94 -17.92 -11.87
CA ASN A 100 8.84 -18.17 -12.99
C ASN A 100 8.13 -17.81 -14.32
N ARG A 101 8.72 -18.16 -15.46
CA ARG A 101 8.12 -18.05 -16.80
C ARG A 101 7.85 -19.42 -17.41
N LEU A 102 7.62 -20.45 -16.59
CA LEU A 102 7.36 -21.81 -17.06
C LEU A 102 6.03 -21.85 -17.81
N SER A 103 5.98 -22.65 -18.87
CA SER A 103 4.86 -22.68 -19.81
C SER A 103 4.49 -24.10 -20.21
N GLY A 104 3.51 -24.23 -21.08
CA GLY A 104 3.02 -25.53 -21.57
C GLY A 104 1.97 -26.13 -20.66
N GLU A 105 1.66 -27.40 -20.89
CA GLU A 105 0.68 -28.14 -20.09
C GLU A 105 1.26 -28.55 -18.73
N LEU A 106 0.37 -28.76 -17.75
CA LEU A 106 0.78 -29.21 -16.43
C LEU A 106 1.30 -30.66 -16.48
N PRO A 107 2.41 -30.95 -15.77
CA PRO A 107 2.93 -32.32 -15.64
C PRO A 107 1.88 -33.32 -15.11
N SER A 108 1.59 -34.37 -15.88
CA SER A 108 0.69 -35.45 -15.47
C SER A 108 1.20 -36.84 -15.90
N PRO A 109 0.81 -37.92 -15.18
CA PRO A 109 0.23 -37.93 -13.83
C PRO A 109 1.27 -37.58 -12.75
N MET A 110 0.82 -37.06 -11.62
CA MET A 110 1.67 -36.83 -10.44
C MET A 110 2.21 -38.13 -9.82
N GLY A 111 3.39 -38.06 -9.19
CA GLY A 111 3.98 -39.15 -8.43
C GLY A 111 3.21 -39.54 -7.17
N ALA A 112 3.38 -40.78 -6.73
CA ALA A 112 2.65 -41.32 -5.58
C ALA A 112 3.06 -40.73 -4.23
N SER A 113 4.30 -40.26 -4.13
CA SER A 113 4.89 -39.74 -2.89
C SER A 113 4.70 -38.24 -2.70
N ILE A 114 4.18 -37.53 -3.71
CA ILE A 114 4.10 -36.07 -3.72
C ILE A 114 3.15 -35.53 -2.65
N ARG A 115 3.61 -34.53 -1.90
CA ARG A 115 2.88 -33.91 -0.77
C ARG A 115 2.65 -32.42 -0.95
N TYR A 116 3.56 -31.75 -1.64
CA TYR A 116 3.54 -30.30 -1.82
C TYR A 116 3.88 -29.94 -3.27
N VAL A 117 2.98 -29.19 -3.90
CA VAL A 117 3.16 -28.65 -5.25
C VAL A 117 2.75 -27.19 -5.27
N ASP A 118 3.70 -26.30 -5.58
CA ASP A 118 3.44 -24.90 -5.88
C ASP A 118 3.97 -24.54 -7.27
N LEU A 119 3.06 -24.32 -8.22
CA LEU A 119 3.35 -23.91 -9.59
C LEU A 119 2.79 -22.52 -9.88
N SER A 120 2.47 -21.75 -8.83
CA SER A 120 1.79 -20.47 -9.00
C SER A 120 2.65 -19.39 -9.67
N ASP A 121 2.01 -18.39 -10.26
CA ASP A 121 2.70 -17.25 -10.89
C ASP A 121 3.67 -17.70 -11.99
N ASN A 122 3.10 -18.34 -13.02
CA ASN A 122 3.78 -18.88 -14.20
C ASN A 122 2.89 -18.67 -15.44
N ALA A 123 3.24 -19.30 -16.56
CA ALA A 123 2.50 -19.24 -17.82
C ALA A 123 1.97 -20.61 -18.27
N PHE A 124 1.67 -21.53 -17.34
CA PHE A 124 1.07 -22.83 -17.68
C PHE A 124 -0.30 -22.66 -18.33
N THR A 125 -0.58 -23.47 -19.34
CA THR A 125 -1.77 -23.41 -20.20
C THR A 125 -2.48 -24.76 -20.26
N GLY A 126 -3.64 -24.80 -20.92
CA GLY A 126 -4.38 -26.03 -21.14
C GLY A 126 -5.32 -26.38 -19.99
N ALA A 127 -6.01 -27.51 -20.11
CA ALA A 127 -6.91 -28.03 -19.09
C ALA A 127 -6.21 -29.00 -18.15
N LEU A 128 -6.75 -29.17 -16.95
CA LEU A 128 -6.27 -30.21 -16.02
C LEU A 128 -6.55 -31.60 -16.62
N ALA A 129 -5.48 -32.37 -16.84
CA ALA A 129 -5.58 -33.73 -17.34
C ALA A 129 -6.44 -34.60 -16.40
N ARG A 130 -7.19 -35.56 -16.97
CA ARG A 130 -8.14 -36.39 -16.19
C ARG A 130 -7.47 -37.19 -15.08
N ASP A 131 -6.23 -37.61 -15.31
CA ASP A 131 -5.38 -38.42 -14.45
C ASP A 131 -4.34 -37.58 -13.69
N PHE A 132 -4.48 -36.25 -13.64
CA PHE A 132 -3.53 -35.36 -12.98
C PHE A 132 -3.21 -35.81 -11.54
N PHE A 133 -4.23 -36.22 -10.79
CA PHE A 133 -4.11 -36.75 -9.43
C PHE A 133 -3.97 -38.28 -9.34
N GLY A 134 -3.74 -38.97 -10.46
CA GLY A 134 -3.76 -40.43 -10.56
C GLY A 134 -2.76 -41.15 -9.64
N GLY A 135 -1.69 -40.50 -9.20
CA GLY A 135 -0.77 -41.01 -8.19
C GLY A 135 -0.80 -40.28 -6.84
N GLY A 136 -1.10 -38.98 -6.80
CA GLY A 136 -0.77 -38.09 -5.67
C GLY A 136 -1.62 -38.22 -4.40
N HIS A 137 -2.00 -39.42 -3.94
CA HIS A 137 -2.91 -39.62 -2.80
C HIS A 137 -2.44 -39.02 -1.46
N LEU A 138 -1.14 -38.69 -1.37
CA LEU A 138 -0.52 -38.06 -0.20
C LEU A 138 -0.47 -36.52 -0.29
N LEU A 139 -0.99 -35.93 -1.37
CA LEU A 139 -0.94 -34.49 -1.60
C LEU A 139 -1.70 -33.73 -0.51
N ARG A 140 -1.02 -32.74 0.09
CA ARG A 140 -1.57 -31.88 1.14
C ARG A 140 -1.69 -30.44 0.72
N TYR A 141 -0.81 -29.98 -0.17
CA TYR A 141 -0.80 -28.60 -0.65
C TYR A 141 -0.68 -28.58 -2.17
N LEU A 142 -1.63 -27.92 -2.82
CA LEU A 142 -1.60 -27.64 -4.24
C LEU A 142 -1.90 -26.16 -4.50
N SER A 143 -0.98 -25.49 -5.17
CA SER A 143 -1.19 -24.15 -5.72
C SER A 143 -0.87 -24.13 -7.20
N LEU A 144 -1.85 -23.76 -8.03
CA LEU A 144 -1.74 -23.53 -9.47
C LEU A 144 -2.12 -22.09 -9.84
N SER A 145 -2.23 -21.21 -8.83
CA SER A 145 -2.78 -19.86 -8.99
C SER A 145 -1.95 -18.99 -9.94
N LYS A 146 -2.54 -17.96 -10.55
CA LYS A 146 -1.82 -17.02 -11.44
C LYS A 146 -1.13 -17.72 -12.60
N ASN A 147 -1.92 -18.46 -13.37
CA ASN A 147 -1.48 -19.11 -14.60
C ASN A 147 -2.48 -18.82 -15.72
N ARG A 148 -2.38 -19.52 -16.85
CA ARG A 148 -3.31 -19.43 -17.99
C ARG A 148 -4.07 -20.75 -18.19
N LEU A 149 -4.35 -21.45 -17.08
CA LEU A 149 -5.05 -22.74 -17.11
C LEU A 149 -6.52 -22.52 -17.43
N THR A 150 -7.14 -23.47 -18.13
CA THR A 150 -8.52 -23.35 -18.64
C THR A 150 -9.30 -24.64 -18.42
N GLY A 151 -10.57 -24.66 -18.85
CA GLY A 151 -11.42 -25.85 -18.81
C GLY A 151 -12.11 -26.07 -17.47
N GLN A 152 -12.74 -27.22 -17.33
CA GLN A 152 -13.58 -27.56 -16.17
C GLN A 152 -12.86 -28.44 -15.16
N LEU A 153 -13.25 -28.34 -13.89
CA LEU A 153 -12.79 -29.23 -12.83
C LEU A 153 -13.54 -30.57 -12.87
N SER A 154 -13.01 -31.53 -13.64
CA SER A 154 -13.57 -32.88 -13.81
C SER A 154 -13.58 -33.72 -12.51
N PRO A 155 -14.62 -34.53 -12.24
CA PRO A 155 -14.67 -35.47 -11.10
C PRO A 155 -13.52 -36.47 -11.04
N SER A 156 -12.92 -36.80 -12.19
CA SER A 156 -11.76 -37.68 -12.26
C SER A 156 -10.55 -37.13 -11.47
N LEU A 157 -10.50 -35.82 -11.24
CA LEU A 157 -9.46 -35.16 -10.44
C LEU A 157 -9.54 -35.49 -8.94
N ALA A 158 -10.72 -35.88 -8.45
CA ALA A 158 -10.96 -36.07 -7.01
C ALA A 158 -10.74 -37.50 -6.53
N ALA A 159 -10.54 -38.45 -7.45
CA ALA A 159 -10.45 -39.86 -7.10
C ALA A 159 -9.29 -40.09 -6.13
N ASN A 160 -9.62 -40.53 -4.91
CA ASN A 160 -8.67 -40.81 -3.82
C ASN A 160 -7.86 -39.61 -3.27
N GLN A 161 -8.36 -38.37 -3.35
CA GLN A 161 -7.70 -37.18 -2.78
C GLN A 161 -8.34 -36.74 -1.45
N THR A 162 -8.22 -37.54 -0.39
CA THR A 162 -8.84 -37.23 0.91
C THR A 162 -7.94 -36.40 1.84
N GLY A 163 -6.63 -36.35 1.57
CA GLY A 163 -5.62 -35.71 2.42
C GLY A 163 -5.33 -34.23 2.11
N LEU A 164 -5.93 -33.67 1.06
CA LEU A 164 -5.65 -32.31 0.60
C LEU A 164 -6.12 -31.28 1.63
N VAL A 165 -5.20 -30.43 2.09
CA VAL A 165 -5.43 -29.40 3.12
C VAL A 165 -5.60 -28.03 2.49
N THR A 166 -4.81 -27.72 1.46
CA THR A 166 -4.84 -26.44 0.76
C THR A 166 -4.98 -26.68 -0.74
N LEU A 167 -6.00 -26.06 -1.34
CA LEU A 167 -6.19 -26.01 -2.79
C LEU A 167 -6.34 -24.56 -3.21
N ARG A 168 -5.39 -24.06 -4.00
CA ARG A 168 -5.43 -22.71 -4.60
C ARG A 168 -5.26 -22.79 -6.10
N ILE A 169 -6.26 -22.34 -6.84
CA ILE A 169 -6.21 -22.26 -8.32
C ILE A 169 -6.67 -20.89 -8.82
N ALA A 170 -6.52 -19.86 -7.97
CA ALA A 170 -7.00 -18.52 -8.22
C ALA A 170 -6.33 -17.87 -9.45
N GLU A 171 -6.95 -16.85 -10.04
CA GLU A 171 -6.38 -16.09 -11.17
C GLU A 171 -5.97 -16.99 -12.34
N ASN A 172 -6.95 -17.74 -12.86
CA ASN A 172 -6.84 -18.60 -14.03
C ASN A 172 -8.09 -18.43 -14.92
N GLY A 173 -8.22 -19.24 -15.96
CA GLY A 173 -9.39 -19.31 -16.85
C GLY A 173 -10.25 -20.56 -16.65
N PHE A 174 -10.30 -21.14 -15.44
CA PHE A 174 -11.19 -22.27 -15.17
C PHE A 174 -12.66 -21.86 -15.31
N SER A 175 -13.50 -22.74 -15.82
CA SER A 175 -14.90 -22.45 -16.11
C SER A 175 -15.83 -23.63 -15.80
N GLY A 176 -17.12 -23.44 -16.04
CA GLY A 176 -18.16 -24.43 -15.69
C GLY A 176 -18.64 -24.30 -14.25
N ASP A 177 -19.48 -25.22 -13.82
CA ASP A 177 -20.08 -25.17 -12.49
C ASP A 177 -19.07 -25.59 -11.41
N LEU A 178 -19.22 -25.04 -10.20
CA LEU A 178 -18.47 -25.50 -9.03
C LEU A 178 -18.77 -26.99 -8.76
N PRO A 179 -17.78 -27.89 -8.80
CA PRO A 179 -18.07 -29.30 -8.68
C PRO A 179 -18.44 -29.73 -7.26
N ASP A 180 -19.51 -30.51 -7.19
CA ASP A 180 -20.07 -31.08 -5.97
C ASP A 180 -19.12 -32.04 -5.23
N TRP A 181 -18.17 -32.63 -5.98
CA TRP A 181 -17.18 -33.54 -5.43
C TRP A 181 -16.16 -32.84 -4.54
N ILE A 182 -15.95 -31.52 -4.67
CA ILE A 182 -15.01 -30.76 -3.82
C ILE A 182 -15.45 -30.94 -2.36
N GLY A 183 -16.73 -30.69 -2.09
CA GLY A 183 -17.31 -30.91 -0.77
C GLY A 183 -17.33 -32.37 -0.36
N LYS A 184 -17.74 -33.27 -1.26
CA LYS A 184 -17.92 -34.70 -0.94
C LYS A 184 -16.60 -35.44 -0.67
N SER A 185 -15.52 -35.08 -1.35
CA SER A 185 -14.26 -35.84 -1.35
C SER A 185 -13.13 -35.20 -0.52
N LEU A 186 -12.98 -33.87 -0.52
CA LEU A 186 -11.82 -33.18 0.06
C LEU A 186 -11.98 -32.89 1.57
N ARG A 187 -12.33 -33.89 2.38
CA ARG A 187 -12.74 -33.69 3.78
C ARG A 187 -11.69 -33.05 4.71
N ALA A 188 -10.41 -33.16 4.36
CA ALA A 188 -9.30 -32.55 5.11
C ALA A 188 -9.06 -31.07 4.78
N LEU A 189 -9.78 -30.51 3.80
CA LEU A 189 -9.52 -29.18 3.28
C LEU A 189 -9.77 -28.11 4.35
N GLN A 190 -8.76 -27.27 4.54
CA GLN A 190 -8.78 -26.11 5.45
C GLN A 190 -8.82 -24.80 4.67
N GLU A 191 -8.30 -24.79 3.44
CA GLU A 191 -8.28 -23.63 2.58
C GLU A 191 -8.64 -23.99 1.14
N LEU A 192 -9.64 -23.29 0.62
CA LEU A 192 -10.09 -23.38 -0.75
C LEU A 192 -10.10 -21.98 -1.37
N ASP A 193 -9.23 -21.76 -2.36
CA ASP A 193 -9.20 -20.53 -3.15
C ASP A 193 -9.40 -20.82 -4.64
N LEU A 194 -10.58 -20.46 -5.12
CA LEU A 194 -11.01 -20.59 -6.52
C LEU A 194 -11.25 -19.20 -7.14
N SER A 195 -10.78 -18.12 -6.51
CA SER A 195 -11.10 -16.76 -6.90
C SER A 195 -10.55 -16.36 -8.27
N TRP A 196 -11.13 -15.34 -8.89
CA TRP A 196 -10.70 -14.79 -10.17
C TRP A 196 -10.57 -15.85 -11.27
N ASN A 197 -11.67 -16.56 -11.50
CA ASN A 197 -11.86 -17.55 -12.55
C ASN A 197 -13.21 -17.29 -13.26
N GLY A 198 -13.64 -18.21 -14.12
CA GLY A 198 -14.93 -18.18 -14.81
C GLY A 198 -15.93 -19.21 -14.28
N PHE A 199 -15.87 -19.60 -13.00
CA PHE A 199 -16.84 -20.54 -12.44
C PHE A 199 -18.24 -19.94 -12.43
N GLN A 200 -19.23 -20.76 -12.77
CA GLN A 200 -20.64 -20.36 -12.90
C GLN A 200 -21.56 -21.30 -12.10
N GLY A 201 -22.87 -21.14 -12.28
CA GLY A 201 -23.86 -21.92 -11.55
C GLY A 201 -23.97 -21.48 -10.09
N SER A 202 -24.59 -22.30 -9.24
CA SER A 202 -24.78 -22.01 -7.82
C SER A 202 -23.65 -22.55 -6.95
N ILE A 203 -23.49 -21.97 -5.76
CA ILE A 203 -22.57 -22.52 -4.75
C ILE A 203 -23.12 -23.88 -4.28
N PRO A 204 -22.38 -24.99 -4.44
CA PRO A 204 -22.88 -26.31 -4.09
C PRO A 204 -23.07 -26.46 -2.57
N PRO A 205 -24.25 -26.92 -2.09
CA PRO A 205 -24.47 -27.15 -0.66
C PRO A 205 -23.51 -28.17 -0.05
N SER A 206 -22.92 -29.04 -0.87
CA SER A 206 -21.92 -30.04 -0.49
C SER A 206 -20.65 -29.43 0.11
N LEU A 207 -20.32 -28.17 -0.19
CA LEU A 207 -19.19 -27.45 0.42
C LEU A 207 -19.33 -27.33 1.95
N ALA A 208 -20.55 -27.32 2.47
CA ALA A 208 -20.82 -27.33 3.90
C ALA A 208 -20.32 -28.59 4.62
N THR A 209 -19.98 -29.63 3.86
CA THR A 209 -19.52 -30.91 4.41
C THR A 209 -18.00 -30.92 4.70
N LEU A 210 -17.30 -29.82 4.39
CA LEU A 210 -15.89 -29.58 4.66
C LEU A 210 -15.68 -29.06 6.09
N SER A 211 -15.91 -29.90 7.10
CA SER A 211 -15.90 -29.48 8.52
C SER A 211 -14.57 -28.90 9.04
N SER A 212 -13.46 -29.09 8.32
CA SER A 212 -12.15 -28.52 8.65
C SER A 212 -11.89 -27.16 7.99
N LEU A 213 -12.78 -26.69 7.11
CA LEU A 213 -12.58 -25.49 6.31
C LEU A 213 -12.51 -24.24 7.20
N ARG A 214 -11.43 -23.46 7.00
CA ARG A 214 -11.16 -22.20 7.70
C ARG A 214 -11.29 -21.00 6.77
N SER A 215 -10.89 -21.17 5.51
CA SER A 215 -10.95 -20.13 4.49
C SER A 215 -11.62 -20.65 3.23
N LEU A 216 -12.65 -19.93 2.77
CA LEU A 216 -13.32 -20.14 1.51
C LEU A 216 -13.30 -18.84 0.71
N ASN A 217 -12.59 -18.84 -0.42
CA ASN A 217 -12.51 -17.71 -1.33
C ASN A 217 -13.02 -18.12 -2.73
N LEU A 218 -14.16 -17.57 -3.11
CA LEU A 218 -14.81 -17.75 -4.42
C LEU A 218 -14.97 -16.42 -5.18
N ALA A 219 -14.25 -15.38 -4.75
CA ALA A 219 -14.42 -14.02 -5.28
C ALA A 219 -14.11 -13.93 -6.78
N GLY A 220 -14.71 -12.97 -7.50
CA GLY A 220 -14.34 -12.71 -8.90
C GLY A 220 -14.66 -13.86 -9.84
N ASN A 221 -15.85 -14.45 -9.72
CA ASN A 221 -16.35 -15.51 -10.61
C ASN A 221 -17.71 -15.10 -11.19
N ASN A 222 -18.36 -15.99 -11.93
CA ASN A 222 -19.69 -15.82 -12.51
C ASN A 222 -20.77 -16.59 -11.73
N LEU A 223 -20.60 -16.75 -10.41
CA LEU A 223 -21.51 -17.54 -9.57
C LEU A 223 -22.86 -16.86 -9.41
N THR A 224 -23.92 -17.63 -9.46
CA THR A 224 -25.33 -17.20 -9.41
C THR A 224 -26.08 -17.90 -8.27
N GLY A 225 -27.36 -17.58 -8.08
CA GLY A 225 -28.18 -18.21 -7.06
C GLY A 225 -27.95 -17.62 -5.66
N VAL A 226 -28.24 -18.39 -4.62
CA VAL A 226 -28.21 -17.92 -3.22
C VAL A 226 -27.04 -18.53 -2.46
N VAL A 227 -26.62 -17.87 -1.37
CA VAL A 227 -25.67 -18.46 -0.42
C VAL A 227 -26.36 -19.62 0.31
N PRO A 228 -25.86 -20.87 0.21
CA PRO A 228 -26.51 -22.01 0.84
C PRO A 228 -26.55 -21.89 2.36
N GLN A 229 -27.73 -22.08 2.94
CA GLN A 229 -27.92 -22.12 4.40
C GLN A 229 -27.06 -23.22 5.07
N SER A 230 -26.67 -24.25 4.34
CA SER A 230 -25.79 -25.31 4.85
C SER A 230 -24.40 -24.79 5.21
N LEU A 231 -23.90 -23.71 4.59
CA LEU A 231 -22.58 -23.13 4.93
C LEU A 231 -22.51 -22.65 6.38
N LEU A 232 -23.66 -22.40 7.03
CA LEU A 232 -23.76 -22.08 8.45
C LEU A 232 -23.25 -23.21 9.36
N GLN A 233 -23.16 -24.45 8.87
CA GLN A 233 -22.67 -25.60 9.61
C GLN A 233 -21.14 -25.64 9.72
N LEU A 234 -20.42 -24.78 8.99
CA LEU A 234 -18.96 -24.72 8.99
C LEU A 234 -18.43 -23.97 10.22
N LEU A 235 -18.42 -24.65 11.38
CA LEU A 235 -18.06 -24.07 12.68
C LEU A 235 -16.59 -23.62 12.83
N ARG A 236 -15.73 -23.96 11.86
CA ARG A 236 -14.31 -23.57 11.82
C ARG A 236 -14.02 -22.48 10.80
N LEU A 237 -15.03 -22.07 10.01
CA LEU A 237 -14.84 -21.08 8.97
C LEU A 237 -14.59 -19.72 9.62
N SER A 238 -13.41 -19.16 9.36
CA SER A 238 -12.99 -17.85 9.87
C SER A 238 -12.98 -16.79 8.78
N SER A 239 -12.85 -17.19 7.51
CA SER A 239 -12.82 -16.29 6.35
C SER A 239 -13.73 -16.79 5.25
N LEU A 240 -14.65 -15.93 4.81
CA LEU A 240 -15.53 -16.17 3.68
C LEU A 240 -15.51 -14.96 2.73
N ASP A 241 -15.01 -15.16 1.51
CA ASP A 241 -15.06 -14.17 0.44
C ASP A 241 -15.85 -14.72 -0.75
N LEU A 242 -16.99 -14.09 -1.02
CA LEU A 242 -17.88 -14.38 -2.15
C LEU A 242 -18.05 -13.15 -3.05
N SER A 243 -17.17 -12.15 -2.92
CA SER A 243 -17.34 -10.86 -3.59
C SER A 243 -17.20 -10.94 -5.10
N SER A 244 -17.70 -9.92 -5.82
CA SER A 244 -17.56 -9.82 -7.28
C SER A 244 -18.09 -11.05 -8.01
N ASN A 245 -19.37 -11.36 -7.79
CA ASN A 245 -20.13 -12.46 -8.41
C ASN A 245 -21.54 -11.96 -8.77
N HIS A 246 -22.43 -12.87 -9.18
CA HIS A 246 -23.86 -12.63 -9.46
C HIS A 246 -24.76 -13.31 -8.41
N LEU A 247 -24.30 -13.42 -7.16
CA LEU A 247 -25.08 -14.05 -6.09
C LEU A 247 -26.21 -13.12 -5.67
N GLY A 248 -27.41 -13.68 -5.50
CA GLY A 248 -28.62 -12.94 -5.14
C GLY A 248 -29.34 -13.55 -3.95
N GLY A 249 -30.61 -13.16 -3.81
CA GLY A 249 -31.45 -13.53 -2.66
C GLY A 249 -31.04 -12.82 -1.37
N LYS A 250 -31.63 -13.28 -0.25
CA LYS A 250 -31.36 -12.71 1.07
C LYS A 250 -30.05 -13.25 1.64
N ILE A 251 -29.29 -12.40 2.31
CA ILE A 251 -28.11 -12.82 3.07
C ILE A 251 -28.57 -13.64 4.29
N PRO A 252 -28.11 -14.90 4.44
CA PRO A 252 -28.44 -15.71 5.61
C PRO A 252 -27.98 -15.05 6.92
N PHE A 253 -28.92 -14.73 7.83
CA PHE A 253 -28.59 -14.08 9.11
C PHE A 253 -27.60 -14.90 9.97
N GLY A 254 -27.57 -16.22 9.79
CA GLY A 254 -26.67 -17.11 10.52
C GLY A 254 -25.19 -16.95 10.16
N LEU A 255 -24.86 -16.33 9.01
CA LEU A 255 -23.46 -16.06 8.65
C LEU A 255 -22.81 -15.18 9.70
N PHE A 256 -23.58 -14.26 10.27
CA PHE A 256 -23.12 -13.33 11.30
C PHE A 256 -22.99 -13.97 12.69
N SER A 257 -23.64 -15.10 12.96
CA SER A 257 -23.46 -15.86 14.24
C SER A 257 -22.29 -16.84 14.22
N SER A 258 -21.66 -17.06 13.07
CA SER A 258 -20.63 -18.07 12.90
C SER A 258 -19.27 -17.64 13.50
N SER A 259 -18.29 -18.55 13.48
CA SER A 259 -16.88 -18.28 13.85
C SER A 259 -16.16 -17.31 12.89
N LEU A 260 -16.87 -16.70 11.94
CA LEU A 260 -16.30 -15.80 10.95
C LEU A 260 -15.67 -14.58 11.61
N GLN A 261 -14.48 -14.25 11.13
CA GLN A 261 -13.76 -13.01 11.43
C GLN A 261 -13.81 -12.07 10.22
N PHE A 262 -13.79 -12.64 9.01
CA PHE A 262 -13.84 -11.93 7.74
C PHE A 262 -15.01 -12.43 6.89
N LEU A 263 -15.90 -11.50 6.52
CA LEU A 263 -17.02 -11.74 5.63
C LEU A 263 -17.03 -10.68 4.53
N ASN A 264 -16.89 -11.10 3.28
CA ASN A 264 -16.98 -10.23 2.12
C ASN A 264 -17.99 -10.79 1.11
N LEU A 265 -19.09 -10.06 0.94
CA LEU A 265 -20.19 -10.33 0.01
C LEU A 265 -20.36 -9.19 -1.00
N SER A 266 -19.37 -8.31 -1.11
CA SER A 266 -19.48 -7.09 -1.91
C SER A 266 -19.61 -7.38 -3.41
N ARG A 267 -20.15 -6.42 -4.16
CA ARG A 267 -20.29 -6.48 -5.64
C ARG A 267 -21.01 -7.76 -6.09
N ASN A 268 -22.25 -7.89 -5.64
CA ASN A 268 -23.14 -8.99 -5.95
C ASN A 268 -24.55 -8.45 -6.25
N GLU A 269 -25.54 -9.33 -6.33
CA GLU A 269 -26.94 -9.01 -6.57
C GLU A 269 -27.83 -9.29 -5.35
N PHE A 270 -27.26 -9.29 -4.14
CA PHE A 270 -28.02 -9.57 -2.91
C PHE A 270 -29.16 -8.56 -2.73
N LEU A 271 -30.33 -9.07 -2.37
CA LEU A 271 -31.55 -8.29 -2.19
C LEU A 271 -32.30 -8.70 -0.91
N GLY A 272 -33.05 -7.76 -0.34
CA GLY A 272 -33.79 -7.95 0.90
C GLY A 272 -33.39 -6.94 1.96
N ASP A 273 -34.07 -7.03 3.10
CA ASP A 273 -33.79 -6.19 4.26
C ASP A 273 -32.36 -6.41 4.78
N PHE A 274 -31.75 -5.34 5.29
CA PHE A 274 -30.48 -5.44 6.01
C PHE A 274 -30.59 -6.51 7.12
N PRO A 275 -29.70 -7.50 7.16
CA PRO A 275 -29.84 -8.63 8.07
C PRO A 275 -29.71 -8.17 9.52
N ILE A 276 -30.62 -8.65 10.39
CA ILE A 276 -30.50 -8.44 11.83
C ILE A 276 -29.37 -9.34 12.34
N TRP A 277 -28.30 -8.73 12.82
CA TRP A 277 -27.15 -9.49 13.29
C TRP A 277 -27.43 -10.09 14.66
N PRO A 278 -27.20 -11.40 14.85
CA PRO A 278 -27.07 -11.97 16.18
C PRO A 278 -25.80 -11.41 16.86
N PRO A 279 -25.65 -11.54 18.18
CA PRO A 279 -24.42 -11.13 18.87
C PRO A 279 -23.19 -11.78 18.23
N CYS A 280 -22.31 -10.97 17.65
CA CYS A 280 -21.20 -11.46 16.84
C CYS A 280 -19.85 -10.99 17.40
N HIS A 281 -19.25 -11.84 18.24
CA HIS A 281 -18.04 -11.50 18.99
C HIS A 281 -16.74 -11.76 18.22
N ALA A 282 -16.79 -12.54 17.14
CA ALA A 282 -15.61 -12.90 16.35
C ALA A 282 -15.44 -12.02 15.10
N LEU A 283 -16.53 -11.46 14.56
CA LEU A 283 -16.51 -10.70 13.31
C LEU A 283 -15.71 -9.40 13.48
N GLN A 284 -14.74 -9.21 12.59
CA GLN A 284 -13.85 -8.05 12.54
C GLN A 284 -14.08 -7.25 11.26
N VAL A 285 -14.30 -7.93 10.14
CA VAL A 285 -14.49 -7.31 8.82
C VAL A 285 -15.78 -7.80 8.20
N VAL A 286 -16.66 -6.86 7.88
CA VAL A 286 -17.88 -7.11 7.11
C VAL A 286 -17.91 -6.12 5.95
N ASP A 287 -17.89 -6.64 4.73
CA ASP A 287 -18.13 -5.88 3.51
C ASP A 287 -19.29 -6.50 2.74
N ILE A 288 -20.40 -5.77 2.65
CA ILE A 288 -21.60 -6.14 1.88
C ILE A 288 -21.94 -5.04 0.85
N SER A 289 -20.95 -4.22 0.49
CA SER A 289 -21.12 -3.08 -0.40
C SER A 289 -21.42 -3.46 -1.85
N GLY A 290 -22.01 -2.56 -2.64
CA GLY A 290 -22.27 -2.83 -4.06
C GLY A 290 -23.28 -3.95 -4.28
N ASN A 291 -24.41 -3.89 -3.57
CA ASN A 291 -25.50 -4.84 -3.65
C ASN A 291 -26.84 -4.08 -3.81
N ARG A 292 -27.98 -4.77 -3.67
CA ARG A 292 -29.34 -4.18 -3.72
C ARG A 292 -30.06 -4.35 -2.38
N ILE A 293 -29.31 -4.29 -1.27
CA ILE A 293 -29.86 -4.43 0.08
C ILE A 293 -30.62 -3.15 0.44
N PHE A 294 -31.82 -3.30 1.00
CA PHE A 294 -32.69 -2.19 1.39
C PHE A 294 -33.08 -2.29 2.88
N GLY A 295 -33.89 -1.34 3.34
CA GLY A 295 -34.30 -1.25 4.74
C GLY A 295 -33.30 -0.48 5.59
N GLU A 296 -33.52 -0.48 6.90
CA GLU A 296 -32.76 0.33 7.85
C GLU A 296 -31.52 -0.40 8.38
N VAL A 297 -30.48 0.37 8.71
CA VAL A 297 -29.33 -0.17 9.46
C VAL A 297 -29.79 -0.47 10.90
N PRO A 298 -29.78 -1.73 11.36
CA PRO A 298 -30.32 -2.08 12.65
C PRO A 298 -29.39 -1.63 13.78
N SER A 299 -29.95 -1.07 14.85
CA SER A 299 -29.19 -0.70 16.06
C SER A 299 -28.45 -1.87 16.70
N ARG A 300 -28.92 -3.10 16.47
CA ARG A 300 -28.33 -4.35 16.97
C ARG A 300 -26.92 -4.62 16.43
N ILE A 301 -26.50 -3.93 15.38
CA ILE A 301 -25.12 -3.97 14.86
C ILE A 301 -24.07 -3.67 15.94
N ALA A 302 -24.46 -2.86 16.93
CA ALA A 302 -23.65 -2.51 18.09
C ALA A 302 -23.25 -3.71 18.98
N GLN A 303 -23.94 -4.85 18.86
CA GLN A 303 -23.62 -6.07 19.61
C GLN A 303 -22.36 -6.78 19.08
N CYS A 304 -21.83 -6.35 17.95
CA CYS A 304 -20.64 -6.92 17.34
C CYS A 304 -19.37 -6.19 17.78
N SER A 305 -19.03 -6.33 19.06
CA SER A 305 -17.99 -5.54 19.74
C SER A 305 -16.56 -5.70 19.18
N SER A 306 -16.29 -6.74 18.39
CA SER A 306 -15.01 -6.96 17.72
C SER A 306 -14.90 -6.34 16.33
N LEU A 307 -15.97 -5.72 15.82
CA LEU A 307 -16.02 -5.17 14.48
C LEU A 307 -15.04 -4.00 14.33
N GLN A 308 -14.20 -4.08 13.31
CA GLN A 308 -13.15 -3.09 12.97
C GLN A 308 -13.42 -2.42 11.63
N HIS A 309 -14.02 -3.15 10.69
CA HIS A 309 -14.32 -2.65 9.36
C HIS A 309 -15.76 -3.02 8.99
N LEU A 310 -16.54 -1.99 8.71
CA LEU A 310 -17.91 -2.11 8.23
C LEU A 310 -18.07 -1.31 6.94
N ASN A 311 -18.29 -2.02 5.84
CA ASN A 311 -18.63 -1.44 4.56
C ASN A 311 -20.00 -1.94 4.09
N VAL A 312 -20.95 -1.03 4.01
CA VAL A 312 -22.32 -1.30 3.51
C VAL A 312 -22.69 -0.28 2.42
N GLY A 313 -21.69 0.44 1.90
CA GLY A 313 -21.88 1.46 0.87
C GLY A 313 -22.42 0.88 -0.44
N TRP A 314 -22.89 1.73 -1.34
CA TRP A 314 -23.43 1.31 -2.65
C TRP A 314 -24.55 0.27 -2.51
N ASN A 315 -25.56 0.59 -1.72
CA ASN A 315 -26.77 -0.19 -1.52
C ASN A 315 -28.00 0.72 -1.64
N VAL A 316 -29.17 0.24 -1.20
CA VAL A 316 -30.44 0.98 -1.21
C VAL A 316 -30.96 1.16 0.22
N LEU A 317 -30.06 1.31 1.20
CA LEU A 317 -30.40 1.42 2.61
C LEU A 317 -31.12 2.74 2.90
N SER A 318 -32.14 2.68 3.74
CA SER A 318 -32.99 3.82 4.11
C SER A 318 -33.03 4.00 5.63
N GLY A 319 -33.86 4.92 6.12
CA GLY A 319 -33.92 5.25 7.54
C GLY A 319 -32.71 6.05 8.02
N GLY A 320 -32.59 6.22 9.34
CA GLY A 320 -31.50 6.96 9.97
C GLY A 320 -30.27 6.11 10.27
N ILE A 321 -29.12 6.74 10.43
CA ILE A 321 -27.93 6.08 10.99
C ILE A 321 -28.21 5.81 12.48
N PRO A 322 -28.21 4.55 12.96
CA PRO A 322 -28.51 4.26 14.35
C PRO A 322 -27.39 4.78 15.25
N GLY A 323 -27.75 5.58 16.25
CA GLY A 323 -26.79 6.15 17.21
C GLY A 323 -26.01 5.11 18.00
N GLN A 324 -26.51 3.87 18.12
CA GLN A 324 -25.87 2.73 18.77
C GLN A 324 -24.59 2.26 18.06
N ILE A 325 -24.37 2.60 16.78
CA ILE A 325 -23.09 2.33 16.10
C ILE A 325 -21.91 2.91 16.88
N SER A 326 -22.12 3.97 17.66
CA SER A 326 -21.05 4.56 18.47
C SER A 326 -20.57 3.69 19.63
N GLN A 327 -21.27 2.59 19.94
CA GLN A 327 -20.84 1.60 20.92
C GLN A 327 -19.72 0.69 20.37
N LEU A 328 -19.49 0.66 19.05
CA LEU A 328 -18.45 -0.14 18.42
C LEU A 328 -17.06 0.49 18.60
N GLN A 329 -16.48 0.32 19.80
CA GLN A 329 -15.21 0.96 20.20
C GLN A 329 -14.00 0.57 19.35
N ARG A 330 -14.05 -0.59 18.69
CA ARG A 330 -12.96 -1.09 17.83
C ARG A 330 -13.12 -0.72 16.36
N LEU A 331 -14.24 -0.07 15.99
CA LEU A 331 -14.53 0.26 14.60
C LEU A 331 -13.56 1.34 14.13
N MET A 332 -12.80 1.01 13.09
CA MET A 332 -11.87 1.91 12.43
C MET A 332 -12.43 2.45 11.11
N PHE A 333 -13.14 1.62 10.38
CA PHE A 333 -13.64 1.95 9.05
C PHE A 333 -15.15 1.78 9.04
N LEU A 334 -15.85 2.87 8.73
CA LEU A 334 -17.29 2.89 8.51
C LEU A 334 -17.61 3.56 7.18
N ASP A 335 -18.10 2.77 6.23
CA ASP A 335 -18.62 3.26 4.95
C ASP A 335 -20.10 2.93 4.80
N LEU A 336 -20.91 3.99 4.82
CA LEU A 336 -22.34 3.99 4.58
C LEU A 336 -22.69 4.78 3.29
N SER A 337 -21.69 5.14 2.47
CA SER A 337 -21.85 6.01 1.31
C SER A 337 -22.72 5.40 0.22
N HIS A 338 -23.24 6.21 -0.70
CA HIS A 338 -24.05 5.74 -1.84
C HIS A 338 -25.26 4.90 -1.40
N ASN A 339 -26.11 5.47 -0.55
CA ASN A 339 -27.34 4.86 -0.05
C ASN A 339 -28.48 5.90 -0.06
N GLN A 340 -29.62 5.58 0.56
CA GLN A 340 -30.79 6.48 0.72
C GLN A 340 -31.00 6.86 2.19
N LEU A 341 -29.93 6.92 2.99
CA LEU A 341 -30.02 7.21 4.42
C LEU A 341 -30.49 8.64 4.66
N GLN A 342 -31.40 8.81 5.60
CA GLN A 342 -32.07 10.06 5.95
C GLN A 342 -31.80 10.45 7.41
N GLY A 343 -32.37 11.57 7.85
CA GLY A 343 -32.14 12.08 9.20
C GLY A 343 -30.75 12.69 9.37
N GLY A 344 -30.41 13.01 10.62
CA GLY A 344 -29.12 13.62 10.95
C GLY A 344 -28.03 12.62 11.26
N ILE A 345 -26.78 13.06 11.11
CA ILE A 345 -25.62 12.33 11.64
C ILE A 345 -25.76 12.27 13.18
N PRO A 346 -25.67 11.09 13.82
CA PRO A 346 -25.89 10.97 15.26
C PRO A 346 -24.89 11.78 16.09
N SER A 347 -25.39 12.57 17.04
CA SER A 347 -24.54 13.27 18.01
C SER A 347 -23.88 12.33 19.02
N THR A 348 -24.24 11.04 19.03
CA THR A 348 -23.67 10.00 19.89
C THR A 348 -22.31 9.48 19.43
N PHE A 349 -21.76 9.98 18.33
CA PHE A 349 -20.41 9.62 17.81
C PHE A 349 -19.25 10.01 18.75
N THR A 350 -19.54 10.41 20.00
CA THR A 350 -18.55 10.76 21.03
C THR A 350 -17.65 9.60 21.45
N ASN A 351 -18.08 8.36 21.26
CA ASN A 351 -17.41 7.17 21.81
C ASN A 351 -16.63 6.37 20.75
N MET A 352 -16.43 6.86 19.54
CA MET A 352 -15.75 6.09 18.47
C MET A 352 -14.27 6.48 18.33
N SER A 353 -13.48 6.31 19.39
CA SER A 353 -12.08 6.77 19.44
C SER A 353 -11.13 6.04 18.49
N SER A 354 -11.47 4.82 18.06
CA SER A 354 -10.67 4.04 17.09
C SER A 354 -10.96 4.39 15.63
N LEU A 355 -11.99 5.20 15.34
CA LEU A 355 -12.46 5.46 13.98
C LEU A 355 -11.43 6.28 13.20
N THR A 356 -10.98 5.73 12.07
CA THR A 356 -10.01 6.35 11.15
C THR A 356 -10.65 6.81 9.85
N VAL A 357 -11.71 6.13 9.38
CA VAL A 357 -12.40 6.46 8.13
C VAL A 357 -13.90 6.48 8.36
N LEU A 358 -14.52 7.60 8.02
CA LEU A 358 -15.97 7.78 8.04
C LEU A 358 -16.45 8.30 6.69
N LYS A 359 -17.16 7.45 5.94
CA LYS A 359 -17.74 7.80 4.63
C LYS A 359 -19.26 7.73 4.68
N LEU A 360 -19.90 8.87 4.52
CA LEU A 360 -21.35 9.06 4.48
C LEU A 360 -21.83 9.70 3.17
N ALA A 361 -20.94 9.82 2.18
CA ALA A 361 -21.20 10.51 0.93
C ALA A 361 -22.42 9.98 0.17
N LYS A 362 -23.07 10.84 -0.63
CA LYS A 362 -24.17 10.44 -1.54
C LYS A 362 -25.29 9.71 -0.80
N ASN A 363 -25.85 10.40 0.19
CA ASN A 363 -27.03 10.00 0.94
C ASN A 363 -28.06 11.15 0.96
N LEU A 364 -29.11 11.02 1.76
CA LEU A 364 -30.15 12.05 1.96
C LEU A 364 -30.07 12.64 3.38
N LEU A 365 -28.88 12.68 3.98
CA LEU A 365 -28.69 13.15 5.35
C LEU A 365 -28.97 14.65 5.46
N VAL A 366 -29.66 15.05 6.52
CA VAL A 366 -30.10 16.43 6.79
C VAL A 366 -29.61 16.93 8.15
N GLY A 367 -29.76 18.22 8.42
CA GLY A 367 -29.35 18.81 9.70
C GLY A 367 -27.86 19.11 9.76
N ASN A 368 -27.38 19.44 10.96
CA ASN A 368 -26.04 20.00 11.13
C ASN A 368 -24.97 18.91 11.30
N ILE A 369 -23.74 19.20 10.88
CA ILE A 369 -22.57 18.37 11.20
C ILE A 369 -22.37 18.38 12.73
N PRO A 370 -22.45 17.24 13.43
CA PRO A 370 -22.32 17.20 14.89
C PRO A 370 -20.91 17.52 15.36
N LYS A 371 -20.78 18.41 16.35
CA LYS A 371 -19.52 18.67 17.05
C LYS A 371 -18.91 17.40 17.66
N ALA A 372 -19.72 16.39 17.97
CA ALA A 372 -19.29 15.11 18.52
C ALA A 372 -18.29 14.35 17.64
N ILE A 373 -18.29 14.57 16.32
CA ILE A 373 -17.31 13.96 15.40
C ILE A 373 -15.88 14.33 15.80
N SER A 374 -15.67 15.51 16.39
CA SER A 374 -14.36 15.94 16.91
C SER A 374 -13.76 15.07 18.01
N LYS A 375 -14.52 14.11 18.56
CA LYS A 375 -14.05 13.11 19.53
C LYS A 375 -13.46 11.86 18.90
N CYS A 376 -13.62 11.67 17.59
CA CYS A 376 -12.98 10.58 16.85
C CYS A 376 -11.53 10.98 16.53
N GLU A 377 -10.67 11.13 17.53
CA GLU A 377 -9.37 11.80 17.39
C GLU A 377 -8.42 11.14 16.37
N ARG A 378 -8.61 9.86 16.05
CA ARG A 378 -7.80 9.12 15.07
C ARG A 378 -8.32 9.22 13.62
N LEU A 379 -9.33 10.06 13.37
CA LEU A 379 -9.93 10.19 12.04
C LEU A 379 -8.91 10.75 11.03
N VAL A 380 -8.74 10.02 9.93
CA VAL A 380 -7.87 10.33 8.79
C VAL A 380 -8.69 10.79 7.59
N GLU A 381 -9.86 10.19 7.36
CA GLU A 381 -10.74 10.54 6.26
C GLU A 381 -12.17 10.76 6.76
N LEU A 382 -12.72 11.93 6.42
CA LEU A 382 -14.11 12.29 6.64
C LEU A 382 -14.75 12.74 5.34
N ASP A 383 -15.65 11.91 4.80
CA ASP A 383 -16.40 12.23 3.59
C ASP A 383 -17.89 12.30 3.89
N LEU A 384 -18.43 13.52 3.86
CA LEU A 384 -19.85 13.84 4.06
C LEU A 384 -20.49 14.42 2.78
N SER A 385 -19.81 14.30 1.65
CA SER A 385 -20.17 14.97 0.40
C SER A 385 -21.51 14.50 -0.17
N SER A 386 -22.12 15.30 -1.05
CA SER A 386 -23.35 14.94 -1.77
C SER A 386 -24.49 14.52 -0.83
N ASN A 387 -24.79 15.37 0.16
CA ASN A 387 -25.89 15.18 1.11
C ASN A 387 -26.77 16.45 1.15
N ARG A 388 -27.66 16.56 2.13
CA ARG A 388 -28.50 17.74 2.39
C ARG A 388 -28.17 18.38 3.75
N LEU A 389 -26.92 18.28 4.18
CA LEU A 389 -26.47 18.81 5.46
C LEU A 389 -26.54 20.35 5.45
N SER A 390 -26.92 20.93 6.57
CA SER A 390 -27.17 22.37 6.73
C SER A 390 -26.39 22.97 7.90
N GLY A 391 -26.46 24.30 8.05
CA GLY A 391 -25.79 25.01 9.13
C GLY A 391 -24.28 25.15 8.92
N SER A 392 -23.59 25.65 9.94
CA SER A 392 -22.16 25.96 9.87
C SER A 392 -21.27 24.74 10.01
N ILE A 393 -20.14 24.73 9.29
CA ILE A 393 -19.04 23.80 9.54
C ILE A 393 -18.55 23.98 10.99
N PRO A 394 -18.51 22.94 11.84
CA PRO A 394 -18.10 23.10 13.22
C PRO A 394 -16.59 23.33 13.34
N GLY A 395 -16.18 24.46 13.91
CA GLY A 395 -14.76 24.71 14.22
C GLY A 395 -14.12 23.65 15.13
N ALA A 396 -14.93 22.88 15.88
CA ALA A 396 -14.46 21.75 16.68
C ALA A 396 -13.78 20.64 15.87
N LEU A 397 -14.04 20.54 14.56
CA LEU A 397 -13.34 19.60 13.66
C LEU A 397 -11.82 19.85 13.63
N SER A 398 -11.36 21.04 14.02
CA SER A 398 -9.93 21.35 14.16
C SER A 398 -9.18 20.51 15.20
N ARG A 399 -9.88 19.67 15.98
CA ARG A 399 -9.27 18.77 16.97
C ARG A 399 -8.82 17.44 16.36
N LEU A 400 -9.19 17.16 15.11
CA LEU A 400 -8.89 15.91 14.42
C LEU A 400 -7.49 15.97 13.81
N ASN A 401 -6.44 15.95 14.64
CA ASN A 401 -5.07 16.24 14.23
C ASN A 401 -4.50 15.29 13.16
N PHE A 402 -5.06 14.08 13.02
CA PHE A 402 -4.66 13.09 12.02
C PHE A 402 -5.48 13.18 10.72
N LEU A 403 -6.43 14.11 10.60
CA LEU A 403 -7.31 14.22 9.45
C LEU A 403 -6.51 14.66 8.22
N GLN A 404 -6.50 13.81 7.20
CA GLN A 404 -5.81 14.02 5.92
C GLN A 404 -6.77 14.40 4.79
N SER A 405 -8.02 13.94 4.86
CA SER A 405 -9.05 14.23 3.86
C SER A 405 -10.36 14.66 4.51
N LEU A 406 -10.86 15.82 4.10
CA LEU A 406 -12.15 16.37 4.49
C LEU A 406 -12.96 16.73 3.24
N ASP A 407 -13.99 15.95 2.93
CA ASP A 407 -14.91 16.24 1.83
C ASP A 407 -16.30 16.57 2.37
N LEU A 408 -16.72 17.82 2.14
CA LEU A 408 -18.01 18.38 2.51
C LEU A 408 -18.78 18.89 1.27
N ALA A 409 -18.30 18.57 0.06
CA ALA A 409 -18.84 19.12 -1.17
C ALA A 409 -20.31 18.75 -1.38
N TRP A 410 -21.03 19.53 -2.18
CA TRP A 410 -22.42 19.23 -2.56
C TRP A 410 -23.35 19.03 -1.35
N ASN A 411 -23.43 20.06 -0.50
CA ASN A 411 -24.32 20.13 0.66
C ASN A 411 -25.03 21.50 0.70
N ASN A 412 -25.78 21.77 1.77
CA ASN A 412 -26.47 23.04 2.02
C ASN A 412 -25.84 23.79 3.22
N LEU A 413 -24.53 23.67 3.41
CA LEU A 413 -23.80 24.27 4.52
C LEU A 413 -23.74 25.80 4.36
N THR A 414 -23.88 26.52 5.46
CA THR A 414 -23.96 27.99 5.50
C THR A 414 -22.95 28.61 6.46
N GLY A 415 -22.74 29.92 6.38
CA GLY A 415 -21.83 30.64 7.25
C GLY A 415 -20.35 30.48 6.85
N PRO A 416 -19.42 30.96 7.68
CA PRO A 416 -18.02 31.00 7.32
C PRO A 416 -17.32 29.66 7.46
N ILE A 417 -16.29 29.46 6.63
CA ILE A 417 -15.31 28.40 6.83
C ILE A 417 -14.55 28.70 8.15
N PRO A 418 -14.56 27.81 9.16
CA PRO A 418 -13.94 28.08 10.44
C PRO A 418 -12.43 28.26 10.30
N LYS A 419 -11.92 29.40 10.77
CA LYS A 419 -10.48 29.70 10.81
C LYS A 419 -9.70 28.68 11.64
N GLU A 420 -10.34 28.00 12.58
CA GLU A 420 -9.74 26.97 13.40
C GLU A 420 -9.23 25.78 12.58
N LEU A 421 -9.82 25.50 11.41
CA LEU A 421 -9.40 24.39 10.53
C LEU A 421 -7.99 24.57 9.98
N VAL A 422 -7.44 25.78 10.00
CA VAL A 422 -6.03 26.06 9.65
C VAL A 422 -5.07 25.26 10.53
N LYS A 423 -5.48 24.89 11.76
CA LYS A 423 -4.67 24.12 12.72
C LYS A 423 -4.51 22.63 12.36
N LEU A 424 -5.22 22.14 11.35
CA LEU A 424 -5.14 20.75 10.94
C LEU A 424 -3.90 20.52 10.07
N GLU A 425 -2.76 20.26 10.72
CA GLU A 425 -1.45 20.13 10.06
C GLU A 425 -1.36 18.92 9.10
N SER A 426 -2.10 17.85 9.37
CA SER A 426 -2.12 16.65 8.54
C SER A 426 -3.04 16.77 7.31
N LEU A 427 -3.87 17.82 7.22
CA LEU A 427 -4.93 17.92 6.23
C LEU A 427 -4.36 18.26 4.84
N SER A 428 -4.41 17.29 3.93
CA SER A 428 -3.88 17.41 2.56
C SER A 428 -4.96 17.58 1.50
N SER A 429 -6.19 17.13 1.77
CA SER A 429 -7.32 17.21 0.87
C SER A 429 -8.50 17.87 1.57
N LEU A 430 -9.03 18.92 0.96
CA LEU A 430 -10.23 19.61 1.40
C LEU A 430 -11.10 19.89 0.18
N ASP A 431 -12.37 19.53 0.25
CA ASP A 431 -13.39 19.97 -0.71
C ASP A 431 -14.63 20.49 0.05
N VAL A 432 -14.98 21.75 -0.17
CA VAL A 432 -16.17 22.40 0.38
C VAL A 432 -17.04 22.99 -0.73
N SER A 433 -16.84 22.54 -1.97
CA SER A 433 -17.50 23.07 -3.15
C SER A 433 -19.00 22.80 -3.13
N HIS A 434 -19.76 23.56 -3.91
CA HIS A 434 -21.20 23.42 -4.08
C HIS A 434 -21.96 23.43 -2.74
N ASN A 435 -21.78 24.51 -1.98
CA ASN A 435 -22.47 24.82 -0.72
C ASN A 435 -22.99 26.28 -0.72
N HIS A 436 -23.42 26.78 0.44
CA HIS A 436 -23.85 28.17 0.66
C HIS A 436 -22.94 28.89 1.66
N LEU A 437 -21.64 28.60 1.63
CA LEU A 437 -20.65 29.20 2.53
C LEU A 437 -20.39 30.66 2.17
N ASP A 438 -20.09 31.48 3.18
CA ASP A 438 -19.85 32.91 3.05
C ASP A 438 -18.60 33.42 3.78
N GLY A 439 -18.19 34.64 3.48
CA GLY A 439 -17.08 35.29 4.14
C GLY A 439 -15.70 34.90 3.60
N PRO A 440 -14.62 35.32 4.29
CA PRO A 440 -13.26 35.12 3.79
C PRO A 440 -12.81 33.67 3.93
N ILE A 441 -12.16 33.14 2.89
CA ILE A 441 -11.42 31.87 2.98
C ILE A 441 -10.25 32.05 3.97
N PRO A 442 -10.11 31.20 5.01
CA PRO A 442 -8.99 31.26 5.93
C PRO A 442 -7.65 31.16 5.20
N LYS A 443 -6.65 31.90 5.68
CA LYS A 443 -5.29 31.85 5.15
C LYS A 443 -4.46 30.84 5.94
N GLY A 444 -3.60 30.08 5.26
CA GLY A 444 -2.69 29.12 5.88
C GLY A 444 -3.22 27.68 5.93
N GLY A 445 -2.34 26.74 6.29
CA GLY A 445 -2.65 25.31 6.33
C GLY A 445 -3.09 24.76 4.97
N VAL A 446 -4.09 23.86 4.96
CA VAL A 446 -4.62 23.24 3.73
C VAL A 446 -5.15 24.26 2.71
N PHE A 447 -5.67 25.41 3.17
CA PHE A 447 -6.37 26.39 2.31
C PHE A 447 -5.44 27.06 1.28
N ASN A 448 -4.13 27.04 1.50
CA ASN A 448 -3.14 27.51 0.53
C ASN A 448 -2.75 26.43 -0.50
N LEU A 449 -3.02 25.15 -0.20
CA LEU A 449 -2.60 23.99 -0.99
C LEU A 449 -3.72 23.48 -1.93
N VAL A 450 -4.99 23.64 -1.54
CA VAL A 450 -6.11 23.13 -2.32
C VAL A 450 -6.48 24.03 -3.51
N ASN A 451 -6.82 23.38 -4.63
CA ASN A 451 -7.22 24.03 -5.87
C ASN A 451 -8.52 24.85 -5.68
N ARG A 452 -8.70 25.92 -6.45
CA ARG A 452 -9.92 26.75 -6.49
C ARG A 452 -11.21 25.95 -6.66
N THR A 453 -11.13 24.80 -7.31
CA THR A 453 -12.26 23.87 -7.50
C THR A 453 -12.86 23.43 -6.16
N ALA A 454 -12.06 23.31 -5.10
CA ALA A 454 -12.51 22.94 -3.75
C ALA A 454 -13.47 23.95 -3.10
N PHE A 455 -13.56 25.17 -3.63
CA PHE A 455 -14.44 26.24 -3.10
C PHE A 455 -15.54 26.62 -4.09
N GLN A 456 -15.53 26.06 -5.30
CA GLN A 456 -16.45 26.40 -6.39
C GLN A 456 -17.91 26.25 -5.95
N GLY A 457 -18.82 27.05 -6.50
CA GLY A 457 -20.25 26.92 -6.21
C GLY A 457 -20.71 27.57 -4.90
N ASN A 458 -19.82 28.20 -4.14
CA ASN A 458 -20.14 29.05 -2.99
C ASN A 458 -20.05 30.52 -3.39
N SER A 459 -21.18 31.19 -3.64
CA SER A 459 -21.20 32.59 -4.10
C SER A 459 -20.84 33.63 -3.03
N GLY A 460 -20.93 33.26 -1.75
CA GLY A 460 -20.62 34.15 -0.63
C GLY A 460 -19.14 34.17 -0.21
N LEU A 461 -18.32 33.25 -0.73
CA LEU A 461 -16.91 33.16 -0.38
C LEU A 461 -16.08 34.22 -1.12
N CYS A 462 -15.10 34.78 -0.42
CA CYS A 462 -14.17 35.77 -0.96
C CYS A 462 -12.74 35.50 -0.45
N GLY A 463 -11.73 36.03 -1.14
CA GLY A 463 -10.33 35.85 -0.80
C GLY A 463 -9.44 35.55 -2.00
N ALA A 464 -8.13 35.58 -1.78
CA ALA A 464 -7.10 35.38 -2.82
C ALA A 464 -7.23 34.04 -3.54
N ALA A 465 -7.69 32.99 -2.85
CA ALA A 465 -7.93 31.68 -3.45
C ALA A 465 -9.00 31.70 -4.57
N LEU A 466 -9.89 32.71 -4.61
CA LEU A 466 -10.95 32.82 -5.63
C LEU A 466 -10.81 34.05 -6.54
N ASP A 467 -9.77 34.89 -6.37
CA ASP A 467 -9.67 36.23 -6.98
C ASP A 467 -10.91 37.12 -6.74
N VAL A 468 -11.62 36.91 -5.64
CA VAL A 468 -12.80 37.71 -5.25
C VAL A 468 -12.44 38.61 -4.06
N ALA A 469 -12.57 39.92 -4.22
CA ALA A 469 -12.32 40.87 -3.13
C ALA A 469 -13.38 40.76 -2.04
N CYS A 470 -12.96 40.63 -0.78
CA CYS A 470 -13.88 40.69 0.37
C CYS A 470 -14.31 42.13 0.62
N SER A 471 -15.62 42.40 0.63
CA SER A 471 -16.15 43.71 0.98
C SER A 471 -15.85 44.02 2.46
N THR A 472 -14.92 44.96 2.70
CA THR A 472 -14.66 45.49 4.04
C THR A 472 -15.90 46.23 4.53
N VAL A 473 -16.57 45.70 5.54
CA VAL A 473 -17.55 46.49 6.30
C VAL A 473 -16.81 47.70 6.88
N PRO A 474 -17.25 48.96 6.65
CA PRO A 474 -16.58 50.12 7.22
C PRO A 474 -16.58 50.03 8.75
N LYS A 475 -15.40 50.17 9.36
CA LYS A 475 -15.30 50.45 10.81
C LYS A 475 -16.10 51.72 11.11
N PRO A 476 -16.76 51.83 12.28
CA PRO A 476 -17.60 52.98 12.61
C PRO A 476 -16.77 54.27 12.57
N ILE A 477 -17.29 55.26 11.85
CA ILE A 477 -16.68 56.57 11.63
C ILE A 477 -16.49 57.27 12.98
N VAL A 478 -15.24 57.53 13.36
CA VAL A 478 -14.92 58.56 14.36
C VAL A 478 -15.10 59.90 13.67
N LEU A 479 -16.15 60.65 14.06
CA LEU A 479 -16.39 62.01 13.61
C LEU A 479 -15.27 62.92 14.14
N ASN A 480 -14.46 63.46 13.24
CA ASN A 480 -13.57 64.59 13.55
C ASN A 480 -14.32 65.89 13.22
N PRO A 481 -14.65 66.74 14.20
CA PRO A 481 -15.34 67.99 13.98
C PRO A 481 -14.30 69.07 13.69
N ASN A 482 -13.96 69.28 12.42
CA ASN A 482 -13.46 70.55 11.86
C ASN A 482 -12.96 70.33 10.44
N ALA A 483 -13.86 70.45 9.48
CA ALA A 483 -13.53 70.89 8.12
C ALA A 483 -14.76 71.61 7.56
N SER A 484 -14.71 72.93 7.60
CA SER A 484 -15.69 73.85 7.05
C SER A 484 -15.47 74.07 5.55
N SER A 485 -16.58 73.90 4.81
CA SER A 485 -17.06 74.67 3.64
C SER A 485 -16.10 75.13 2.54
N ASP A 486 -16.37 74.66 1.32
CA ASP A 486 -16.77 75.43 0.10
C ASP A 486 -16.63 74.48 -1.11
N THR A 487 -17.49 74.38 -2.13
CA THR A 487 -18.51 75.27 -2.71
C THR A 487 -19.54 74.42 -3.48
N ALA A 488 -20.75 74.94 -3.63
CA ALA A 488 -21.87 74.36 -4.36
C ALA A 488 -21.98 74.87 -5.81
N GLY A 489 -22.53 74.03 -6.69
CA GLY A 489 -23.12 74.35 -8.00
C GLY A 489 -23.89 73.13 -8.50
N ILE A 490 -25.18 72.92 -8.15
CA ILE A 490 -26.43 73.46 -8.74
C ILE A 490 -26.85 72.76 -10.06
N LEU A 491 -27.90 71.92 -9.91
CA LEU A 491 -29.08 71.63 -10.77
C LEU A 491 -28.87 70.95 -12.15
N GLN A 492 -29.67 69.98 -12.64
CA GLN A 492 -31.11 69.68 -12.52
C GLN A 492 -31.37 68.22 -13.03
N SER A 493 -32.14 67.37 -12.34
CA SER A 493 -33.56 66.99 -12.61
C SER A 493 -33.85 66.16 -13.88
N GLY A 494 -34.47 64.98 -13.69
CA GLY A 494 -35.30 64.32 -14.71
C GLY A 494 -35.43 62.80 -14.55
N GLY A 495 -36.46 62.33 -13.85
CA GLY A 495 -36.77 60.89 -13.74
C GLY A 495 -37.60 60.36 -14.92
N HIS A 496 -37.50 59.06 -15.19
CA HIS A 496 -38.63 58.24 -15.63
C HIS A 496 -38.38 56.73 -15.41
N ARG A 497 -39.30 56.09 -14.69
CA ARG A 497 -39.45 54.62 -14.60
C ARG A 497 -39.97 54.09 -15.94
N GLY A 498 -39.28 53.10 -16.52
CA GLY A 498 -39.76 52.31 -17.66
C GLY A 498 -39.41 50.84 -17.49
N LYS A 499 -40.41 49.95 -17.47
CA LYS A 499 -40.27 48.49 -17.44
C LYS A 499 -39.87 48.00 -18.84
N ASN A 500 -38.68 47.40 -18.99
CA ASN A 500 -38.31 46.72 -20.24
C ASN A 500 -38.42 45.20 -20.08
N LYS A 501 -39.26 44.58 -20.91
CA LYS A 501 -39.25 43.15 -21.20
C LYS A 501 -38.10 42.88 -22.17
N ILE A 502 -37.27 41.88 -21.86
CA ILE A 502 -36.15 41.45 -22.71
C ILE A 502 -36.69 40.48 -23.76
N VAL A 503 -36.57 40.84 -25.04
CA VAL A 503 -36.75 39.92 -26.18
C VAL A 503 -35.35 39.58 -26.70
N LEU A 504 -34.98 38.30 -26.66
CA LEU A 504 -33.68 37.81 -27.12
C LEU A 504 -33.59 37.86 -28.65
N SER A 505 -32.46 38.32 -29.19
CA SER A 505 -32.20 38.37 -30.62
C SER A 505 -32.04 36.97 -31.22
N VAL A 506 -32.30 36.82 -32.52
CA VAL A 506 -32.17 35.56 -33.27
C VAL A 506 -30.77 34.93 -33.10
N SER A 507 -29.74 35.74 -32.96
CA SER A 507 -28.35 35.30 -32.70
C SER A 507 -28.19 34.64 -31.32
N ALA A 508 -28.91 35.12 -30.30
CA ALA A 508 -28.87 34.53 -28.97
C ALA A 508 -29.60 33.18 -28.93
N ILE A 509 -30.67 33.02 -29.71
CA ILE A 509 -31.40 31.74 -29.82
C ILE A 509 -30.53 30.71 -30.54
N ILE A 510 -29.80 31.09 -31.59
CA ILE A 510 -28.86 30.20 -32.28
C ILE A 510 -27.72 29.78 -31.34
N ALA A 511 -27.18 30.71 -30.54
CA ALA A 511 -26.14 30.40 -29.56
C ALA A 511 -26.62 29.44 -28.45
N ILE A 512 -27.83 29.62 -27.94
CA ILE A 512 -28.43 28.72 -26.93
C ILE A 512 -28.69 27.33 -27.53
N SER A 513 -29.11 27.28 -28.80
CA SER A 513 -29.37 26.04 -29.52
C SER A 513 -28.08 25.27 -29.80
N ALA A 514 -27.00 25.96 -30.21
CA ALA A 514 -25.68 25.38 -30.38
C ALA A 514 -25.10 24.87 -29.05
N ALA A 515 -25.27 25.64 -27.97
CA ALA A 515 -24.84 25.22 -26.63
C ALA A 515 -25.59 23.97 -26.13
N ALA A 516 -26.89 23.85 -26.43
CA ALA A 516 -27.69 22.67 -26.10
C ALA A 516 -27.25 21.43 -26.89
N VAL A 517 -26.93 21.57 -28.18
CA VAL A 517 -26.42 20.46 -29.01
C VAL A 517 -25.03 20.01 -28.55
N ILE A 518 -24.15 20.95 -28.18
CA ILE A 518 -22.84 20.63 -27.61
C ILE A 518 -23.00 19.93 -26.25
N ALA A 519 -23.88 20.41 -25.38
CA ALA A 519 -24.17 19.77 -24.10
C ALA A 519 -24.75 18.36 -24.29
N LEU A 520 -25.64 18.16 -25.26
CA LEU A 520 -26.19 16.84 -25.58
C LEU A 520 -25.10 15.92 -26.16
N GLY A 521 -24.21 16.45 -27.01
CA GLY A 521 -23.04 15.73 -27.51
C GLY A 521 -22.09 15.31 -26.39
N ILE A 522 -21.84 16.19 -25.42
CA ILE A 522 -21.05 15.89 -24.22
C ILE A 522 -21.73 14.81 -23.38
N VAL A 523 -23.05 14.86 -23.20
CA VAL A 523 -23.80 13.83 -22.48
C VAL A 523 -23.74 12.49 -23.20
N VAL A 524 -23.91 12.46 -24.53
CA VAL A 524 -23.82 11.23 -25.33
C VAL A 524 -22.41 10.65 -25.29
N VAL A 525 -21.38 11.48 -25.47
CA VAL A 525 -19.97 11.05 -25.34
C VAL A 525 -19.70 10.56 -23.92
N SER A 526 -20.22 11.23 -22.89
CA SER A 526 -20.08 10.81 -21.50
C SER A 526 -20.78 9.48 -21.23
N VAL A 527 -21.98 9.25 -21.77
CA VAL A 527 -22.72 7.98 -21.64
C VAL A 527 -22.02 6.86 -22.42
N LEU A 528 -21.49 7.14 -23.61
CA LEU A 528 -20.69 6.19 -24.37
C LEU A 528 -19.36 5.88 -23.68
N ASN A 529 -18.74 6.86 -23.02
CA ASN A 529 -17.52 6.68 -22.22
C ASN A 529 -17.81 5.88 -20.93
N ILE A 530 -18.98 6.08 -20.30
CA ILE A 530 -19.47 5.28 -19.16
C ILE A 530 -19.74 3.83 -19.59
N ARG A 531 -20.32 3.59 -20.78
CA ARG A 531 -20.52 2.24 -21.32
C ARG A 531 -19.20 1.57 -21.76
N ALA A 532 -18.23 2.34 -22.26
CA ALA A 532 -16.88 1.85 -22.54
C ALA A 532 -16.10 1.51 -21.25
N GLN A 533 -16.32 2.26 -20.16
CA GLN A 533 -15.79 1.95 -18.83
C GLN A 533 -16.44 0.74 -18.16
N GLN A 534 -17.65 0.34 -18.58
CA GLN A 534 -18.27 -0.94 -18.17
C GLN A 534 -17.64 -2.15 -18.89
N ALA A 535 -16.78 -1.95 -19.88
CA ALA A 535 -16.09 -3.00 -20.64
C ALA A 535 -14.59 -3.18 -20.27
N ALA A 536 -14.09 -2.52 -19.22
CA ALA A 536 -12.71 -2.69 -18.75
C ALA A 536 -12.68 -2.89 -17.21
N PRO A 537 -11.91 -3.88 -16.69
CA PRO A 537 -12.04 -4.35 -15.31
C PRO A 537 -11.39 -3.40 -14.30
N ALA A 538 -12.17 -2.99 -13.30
CA ALA A 538 -11.75 -2.14 -12.19
C ALA A 538 -11.04 -2.95 -11.10
N ALA A 539 -9.71 -2.92 -11.12
CA ALA A 539 -8.84 -3.37 -10.04
C ALA A 539 -8.41 -2.20 -9.14
N ALA A 540 -8.17 -2.56 -7.87
CA ALA A 540 -7.60 -1.80 -6.77
C ALA A 540 -8.53 -0.79 -6.12
N LEU A 541 -9.02 -1.14 -4.91
CA LEU A 541 -8.69 -0.30 -3.77
C LEU A 541 -8.91 -1.02 -2.38
N LYS A 542 -7.87 -1.55 -1.68
CA LYS A 542 -7.93 -2.24 -0.35
C LYS A 542 -6.62 -2.11 0.47
N ASN A 543 -6.61 -1.40 1.61
CA ASN A 543 -5.99 -1.75 2.93
C ASN A 543 -5.49 -0.61 3.87
N ASN A 544 -5.83 -0.82 5.16
CA ASN A 544 -5.67 -0.03 6.40
C ASN A 544 -4.28 -0.10 7.08
N PHE A 545 -4.04 0.70 8.15
CA PHE A 545 -3.04 0.42 9.18
C PHE A 545 -3.40 0.85 10.64
N PHE A 546 -3.36 -0.10 11.59
CA PHE A 546 -3.46 0.04 13.06
C PHE A 546 -2.10 0.32 13.72
N MET A 547 -1.93 1.38 14.53
CA MET A 547 -0.80 1.52 15.50
C MET A 547 -1.30 1.28 16.93
N ALA A 548 -0.60 0.40 17.66
CA ALA A 548 -0.80 0.11 19.07
C ALA A 548 -0.04 1.12 19.94
N ASP A 549 -0.72 1.65 20.98
CA ASP A 549 -0.11 2.47 22.03
C ASP A 549 0.48 1.60 23.14
N HIS A 550 1.69 1.96 23.54
CA HIS A 550 2.37 1.51 24.74
C HIS A 550 1.77 2.20 25.97
N ASN A 551 1.29 1.45 26.96
CA ASN A 551 1.43 1.75 28.39
C ASN A 551 0.78 0.65 29.26
N SER A 552 1.58 -0.28 29.75
CA SER A 552 1.35 -0.92 31.06
C SER A 552 2.62 -1.60 31.55
N SER A 553 3.04 -1.23 32.76
CA SER A 553 4.14 -1.84 33.53
C SER A 553 3.70 -3.16 34.17
N PRO A 554 4.64 -4.01 34.61
CA PRO A 554 4.51 -5.47 34.52
C PRO A 554 3.97 -6.10 35.81
N SER A 555 3.13 -7.13 35.66
CA SER A 555 2.95 -8.14 36.69
C SER A 555 3.53 -9.46 36.20
N SER A 556 4.46 -9.96 37.00
CA SER A 556 5.28 -11.16 36.84
C SER A 556 4.48 -12.45 36.68
N SER A 557 4.72 -13.16 35.58
CA SER A 557 4.62 -14.62 35.52
C SER A 557 5.47 -15.13 34.35
N SER A 558 6.64 -15.65 34.68
CA SER A 558 7.47 -16.62 33.93
C SER A 558 7.32 -16.60 32.40
N GLU A 559 8.16 -15.79 31.74
CA GLU A 559 8.40 -15.87 30.30
C GLU A 559 9.18 -17.15 29.98
N ASP A 560 8.51 -18.14 29.38
CA ASP A 560 9.19 -19.23 28.70
C ASP A 560 10.01 -18.66 27.53
N LEU A 561 11.34 -18.78 27.62
CA LEU A 561 12.30 -18.36 26.61
C LEU A 561 12.01 -19.06 25.28
N ALA A 562 11.39 -18.35 24.34
CA ALA A 562 11.44 -18.72 22.93
C ALA A 562 12.86 -18.46 22.42
N ILE A 563 13.65 -19.52 22.24
CA ILE A 563 14.98 -19.45 21.63
C ILE A 563 14.83 -18.91 20.20
N GLY A 564 15.23 -17.66 19.98
CA GLY A 564 15.19 -17.00 18.67
C GLY A 564 16.39 -17.34 17.79
N LYS A 565 16.23 -17.23 16.47
CA LYS A 565 17.27 -17.52 15.49
C LYS A 565 18.01 -16.22 15.13
N LEU A 566 19.28 -16.12 15.54
CA LEU A 566 20.22 -15.10 15.10
C LEU A 566 21.01 -15.61 13.90
N VAL A 567 21.16 -14.81 12.85
CA VAL A 567 21.98 -15.12 11.69
C VAL A 567 22.82 -13.89 11.35
N MET A 568 24.14 -14.06 11.31
CA MET A 568 25.08 -13.05 10.83
C MET A 568 25.59 -13.44 9.44
N PHE A 569 25.80 -12.47 8.57
CA PHE A 569 26.24 -12.65 7.18
C PHE A 569 27.76 -12.64 7.03
N THR A 570 28.50 -12.05 7.97
CA THR A 570 29.97 -12.03 7.96
C THR A 570 30.60 -13.21 8.73
N ASP A 571 31.58 -13.85 8.06
CA ASP A 571 32.55 -14.86 8.48
C ASP A 571 32.04 -16.27 8.87
N GLY A 572 31.78 -17.09 7.84
CA GLY A 572 32.62 -18.23 7.40
C GLY A 572 33.10 -19.32 8.38
N ASN A 573 32.81 -19.25 9.67
CA ASN A 573 33.23 -20.26 10.65
C ASN A 573 32.03 -20.60 11.56
N ASP A 574 31.28 -21.64 11.16
CA ASP A 574 30.05 -22.16 11.78
C ASP A 574 30.17 -22.61 13.25
N THR A 575 31.27 -22.31 13.95
CA THR A 575 31.57 -22.83 15.30
C THR A 575 31.69 -21.77 16.40
N LYS A 576 31.32 -20.50 16.17
CA LYS A 576 31.33 -19.46 17.22
C LYS A 576 30.01 -18.68 17.41
N SER A 577 28.96 -19.07 16.72
CA SER A 577 27.67 -18.35 16.68
C SER A 577 26.88 -18.40 17.99
N GLU A 578 27.20 -19.34 18.90
CA GLU A 578 26.46 -19.55 20.16
C GLU A 578 26.98 -18.69 21.33
N GLU A 579 28.13 -18.02 21.22
CA GLU A 579 28.77 -17.33 22.36
C GLU A 579 28.78 -15.80 22.28
N LEU A 580 28.34 -15.17 21.17
CA LEU A 580 28.74 -13.79 20.89
C LEU A 580 27.79 -12.67 21.28
N LEU A 581 26.54 -12.93 21.70
CA LEU A 581 25.62 -11.83 22.07
C LEU A 581 24.81 -12.16 23.33
N PRO A 582 24.81 -11.27 24.35
CA PRO A 582 23.89 -11.39 25.48
C PRO A 582 22.45 -11.40 24.96
N SER A 583 21.51 -11.98 25.72
CA SER A 583 20.12 -12.25 25.29
C SER A 583 19.55 -11.11 24.43
N ALA A 584 18.76 -11.38 23.39
CA ALA A 584 18.28 -10.35 22.45
C ALA A 584 17.61 -9.13 23.13
N HIS A 585 17.15 -9.28 24.37
CA HIS A 585 16.65 -8.20 25.24
C HIS A 585 17.75 -7.24 25.74
N SER A 586 18.97 -7.70 25.95
CA SER A 586 20.14 -6.86 26.31
C SER A 586 20.60 -5.93 25.17
N LEU A 587 20.32 -6.29 23.92
CA LEU A 587 20.61 -5.47 22.73
C LEU A 587 19.64 -4.29 22.55
N LEU A 588 18.51 -4.32 23.24
CA LEU A 588 17.40 -3.38 23.08
C LEU A 588 17.26 -2.49 24.32
N ASN A 589 18.36 -1.86 24.73
CA ASN A 589 18.34 -0.87 25.81
C ASN A 589 17.78 0.46 25.29
N LYS A 590 16.77 1.00 25.98
CA LYS A 590 16.14 2.28 25.65
C LYS A 590 17.12 3.47 25.71
N GLU A 591 18.15 3.38 26.53
CA GLU A 591 19.21 4.41 26.63
C GLU A 591 20.19 4.41 25.45
N GLN A 592 20.10 3.41 24.54
CA GLN A 592 20.93 3.31 23.34
C GLN A 592 20.12 3.52 22.04
N GLU A 593 18.88 4.05 22.12
CA GLU A 593 18.08 4.42 20.96
C GLU A 593 18.76 5.59 20.22
N ILE A 594 19.14 5.37 18.96
CA ILE A 594 19.82 6.38 18.11
C ILE A 594 18.90 6.96 17.04
N GLY A 595 17.73 6.37 16.82
CA GLY A 595 16.76 6.90 15.87
C GLY A 595 15.46 6.10 15.80
N ARG A 596 14.38 6.75 15.40
CA ARG A 596 13.06 6.16 15.22
C ARG A 596 12.48 6.58 13.87
N GLY A 597 11.99 5.62 13.09
CA GLY A 597 11.43 5.86 11.76
C GLY A 597 10.23 4.95 11.45
N GLY A 598 9.67 5.10 10.25
CA GLY A 598 8.45 4.38 9.85
C GLY A 598 8.58 2.85 9.88
N PHE A 599 9.78 2.32 9.64
CA PHE A 599 10.05 0.89 9.64
C PHE A 599 10.47 0.33 11.01
N GLY A 600 10.77 1.16 12.01
CA GLY A 600 11.35 0.64 13.25
C GLY A 600 12.04 1.65 14.14
N VAL A 601 12.60 1.14 15.23
CA VAL A 601 13.49 1.86 16.14
C VAL A 601 14.90 1.30 15.98
N VAL A 602 15.91 2.16 15.92
CA VAL A 602 17.32 1.78 15.76
C VAL A 602 18.04 2.00 17.09
N TYR A 603 18.76 0.98 17.52
CA TYR A 603 19.56 0.97 18.74
C TYR A 603 21.03 0.80 18.39
N ARG A 604 21.90 1.48 19.13
CA ARG A 604 23.34 1.23 19.09
C ARG A 604 23.67 0.03 19.99
N ALA A 605 24.37 -0.96 19.44
CA ALA A 605 24.82 -2.12 20.19
C ALA A 605 26.33 -2.27 20.06
N ALA A 606 27.04 -2.39 21.18
CA ALA A 606 28.47 -2.71 21.21
C ALA A 606 28.65 -4.18 21.64
N ILE A 607 29.49 -4.92 20.92
CA ILE A 607 29.84 -6.30 21.27
C ILE A 607 31.16 -6.30 22.06
N SER A 608 31.41 -7.35 22.83
CA SER A 608 32.62 -7.55 23.65
C SER A 608 33.94 -7.49 22.87
N ASP A 609 33.91 -7.66 21.55
CA ASP A 609 35.06 -7.54 20.64
C ASP A 609 35.35 -6.09 20.20
N GLY A 610 34.58 -5.10 20.68
CA GLY A 610 34.74 -3.69 20.34
C GLY A 610 34.04 -3.23 19.07
N ARG A 611 33.41 -4.14 18.31
CA ARG A 611 32.59 -3.77 17.14
C ARG A 611 31.27 -3.15 17.58
N THR A 612 30.82 -2.14 16.84
CA THR A 612 29.56 -1.45 17.08
C THR A 612 28.62 -1.68 15.91
N PHE A 613 27.37 -2.06 16.20
CA PHE A 613 26.31 -2.30 15.23
C PHE A 613 25.13 -1.36 15.46
N ALA A 614 24.39 -1.11 14.39
CA ALA A 614 23.07 -0.50 14.43
C ALA A 614 22.02 -1.60 14.34
N VAL A 615 21.27 -1.82 15.43
CA VAL A 615 20.24 -2.86 15.52
C VAL A 615 18.88 -2.21 15.34
N LYS A 616 18.24 -2.48 14.21
CA LYS A 616 16.90 -1.98 13.90
C LYS A 616 15.84 -2.99 14.31
N LYS A 617 15.04 -2.62 15.31
CA LYS A 617 13.83 -3.35 15.70
C LYS A 617 12.67 -2.95 14.81
N LEU A 618 12.19 -3.89 14.01
CA LEU A 618 11.05 -3.64 13.13
C LEU A 618 9.75 -3.55 13.95
N VAL A 619 8.92 -2.56 13.63
CA VAL A 619 7.60 -2.34 14.27
C VAL A 619 6.55 -3.35 13.75
N THR A 620 6.96 -4.28 12.89
CA THR A 620 6.10 -5.18 12.10
C THR A 620 5.71 -6.49 12.79
N ALA A 621 5.84 -6.60 14.11
CA ALA A 621 5.42 -7.78 14.86
C ALA A 621 3.92 -8.05 14.62
N GLY A 622 3.61 -9.14 13.90
CA GLY A 622 2.25 -9.52 13.50
C GLY A 622 1.86 -9.22 12.04
N LEU A 623 2.68 -8.48 11.29
CA LEU A 623 2.46 -8.22 9.86
C LEU A 623 3.21 -9.20 8.97
N VAL A 624 4.33 -9.74 9.43
CA VAL A 624 5.09 -10.74 8.68
C VAL A 624 4.38 -12.10 8.79
N LYS A 625 3.80 -12.57 7.69
CA LYS A 625 2.97 -13.80 7.65
C LYS A 625 3.77 -15.09 7.83
N SER A 626 5.07 -15.07 7.51
CA SER A 626 5.92 -16.25 7.48
C SER A 626 7.38 -15.92 7.80
N GLN A 627 8.02 -16.71 8.68
CA GLN A 627 9.46 -16.65 8.93
C GLN A 627 10.26 -16.86 7.63
N LEU A 628 9.82 -17.80 6.78
CA LEU A 628 10.54 -18.14 5.56
C LEU A 628 10.60 -16.98 4.56
N GLU A 629 9.53 -16.18 4.46
CA GLU A 629 9.49 -15.02 3.56
C GLU A 629 10.42 -13.90 4.04
N PHE A 630 10.43 -13.64 5.35
CA PHE A 630 11.35 -12.70 5.95
C PHE A 630 12.80 -13.10 5.73
N GLU A 631 13.15 -14.36 6.04
CA GLU A 631 14.52 -14.85 5.87
C GLU A 631 14.97 -14.75 4.41
N LYS A 632 14.09 -15.07 3.45
CA LYS A 632 14.39 -14.97 2.01
C LYS A 632 14.72 -13.53 1.60
N GLU A 633 13.89 -12.56 1.98
CA GLU A 633 14.09 -11.16 1.60
C GLU A 633 15.32 -10.55 2.30
N VAL A 634 15.50 -10.80 3.60
CA VAL A 634 16.64 -10.29 4.37
C VAL A 634 17.96 -10.89 3.90
N GLN A 635 17.98 -12.16 3.50
CA GLN A 635 19.16 -12.78 2.88
C GLN A 635 19.50 -12.18 1.52
N GLN A 636 18.52 -11.69 0.75
CA GLN A 636 18.79 -10.98 -0.50
C GLN A 636 19.35 -9.59 -0.22
N LEU A 637 18.82 -8.88 0.78
CA LEU A 637 19.37 -7.59 1.22
C LEU A 637 20.81 -7.72 1.74
N GLY A 638 21.12 -8.81 2.45
CA GLY A 638 22.46 -9.10 2.97
C GLY A 638 23.52 -9.36 1.90
N LYS A 639 23.12 -9.62 0.65
CA LYS A 639 24.04 -9.79 -0.49
C LYS A 639 24.37 -8.49 -1.22
N ILE A 640 23.68 -7.39 -0.89
CA ILE A 640 23.86 -6.12 -1.56
C ILE A 640 25.05 -5.41 -0.93
N GLU A 641 26.14 -5.32 -1.69
CA GLU A 641 27.36 -4.62 -1.30
C GLU A 641 27.65 -3.49 -2.30
N HIS A 642 27.76 -2.27 -1.79
CA HIS A 642 28.14 -1.12 -2.59
C HIS A 642 28.78 -0.04 -1.70
N PRO A 643 29.81 0.69 -2.17
CA PRO A 643 30.51 1.71 -1.37
C PRO A 643 29.63 2.86 -0.84
N ASN A 644 28.44 3.03 -1.41
CA ASN A 644 27.44 4.04 -1.03
C ASN A 644 26.16 3.47 -0.42
N LEU A 645 26.17 2.23 0.06
CA LEU A 645 25.05 1.60 0.77
C LEU A 645 25.51 1.13 2.16
N VAL A 646 24.64 1.25 3.16
CA VAL A 646 24.92 0.71 4.52
C VAL A 646 24.79 -0.81 4.49
N ALA A 647 25.87 -1.53 4.80
CA ALA A 647 25.87 -2.98 4.78
C ALA A 647 24.99 -3.59 5.88
N LEU A 648 24.19 -4.59 5.49
CA LEU A 648 23.40 -5.41 6.39
C LEU A 648 24.25 -6.60 6.85
N GLN A 649 24.48 -6.70 8.14
CA GLN A 649 25.37 -7.67 8.79
C GLN A 649 24.64 -8.91 9.31
N GLY A 650 23.33 -8.85 9.50
CA GLY A 650 22.57 -10.00 9.98
C GLY A 650 21.14 -9.67 10.38
N TYR A 651 20.47 -10.65 10.98
CA TYR A 651 19.12 -10.52 11.51
C TYR A 651 18.87 -11.43 12.70
N TYR A 652 17.88 -11.06 13.50
CA TYR A 652 17.33 -11.87 14.58
C TYR A 652 15.84 -12.06 14.39
N TRP A 653 15.37 -13.30 14.53
CA TRP A 653 13.96 -13.64 14.33
C TRP A 653 13.38 -14.45 15.49
N THR A 654 12.17 -14.05 15.92
CA THR A 654 11.22 -14.82 16.72
C THR A 654 9.80 -14.55 16.23
N SER A 655 8.80 -15.26 16.76
CA SER A 655 7.37 -14.99 16.49
C SER A 655 6.90 -13.61 16.98
N ARG A 656 7.64 -12.94 17.87
CA ARG A 656 7.26 -11.66 18.49
C ARG A 656 8.23 -10.50 18.19
N MET A 657 9.40 -10.80 17.64
CA MET A 657 10.48 -9.82 17.47
C MET A 657 11.28 -10.11 16.20
N GLN A 658 11.47 -9.08 15.40
CA GLN A 658 12.30 -9.08 14.19
C GLN A 658 13.31 -7.95 14.26
N LEU A 659 14.60 -8.28 14.22
CA LEU A 659 15.69 -7.31 14.23
C LEU A 659 16.52 -7.44 12.97
N LEU A 660 16.97 -6.30 12.43
CA LEU A 660 17.99 -6.22 11.38
C LEU A 660 19.25 -5.60 11.99
N ILE A 661 20.42 -6.11 11.62
CA ILE A 661 21.70 -5.71 12.19
C ILE A 661 22.53 -5.12 11.06
N TYR A 662 22.92 -3.85 11.18
CA TYR A 662 23.69 -3.10 10.20
C TYR A 662 25.02 -2.64 10.78
N ASP A 663 25.96 -2.26 9.92
CA ASP A 663 27.13 -1.50 10.35
C ASP A 663 26.73 -0.16 10.96
N PHE A 664 27.36 0.18 12.09
CA PHE A 664 27.14 1.48 12.72
C PHE A 664 27.93 2.58 11.99
N VAL A 665 27.21 3.62 11.54
CA VAL A 665 27.80 4.79 10.88
C VAL A 665 27.86 5.96 11.87
N PRO A 666 29.05 6.45 12.24
CA PRO A 666 29.21 7.35 13.39
C PRO A 666 28.81 8.81 13.13
N ASN A 667 28.92 9.34 11.90
CA ASN A 667 28.69 10.77 11.63
C ASN A 667 27.21 11.12 11.41
N GLY A 668 26.29 10.22 11.74
CA GLY A 668 24.85 10.47 11.66
C GLY A 668 24.33 10.63 10.24
N SER A 669 23.20 11.32 10.09
CA SER A 669 22.52 11.53 8.81
C SER A 669 22.93 12.83 8.13
N LEU A 670 22.73 12.91 6.81
CA LEU A 670 22.91 14.13 6.04
C LEU A 670 22.00 15.24 6.56
N TYR A 671 20.77 14.89 6.96
CA TYR A 671 19.82 15.85 7.51
C TYR A 671 20.35 16.52 8.79
N SER A 672 20.91 15.75 9.74
CA SER A 672 21.48 16.34 10.96
C SER A 672 22.70 17.21 10.63
N ARG A 673 23.52 16.81 9.66
CA ARG A 673 24.71 17.55 9.22
C ARG A 673 24.39 18.87 8.51
N LEU A 674 23.26 18.94 7.80
CA LEU A 674 22.78 20.15 7.13
C LEU A 674 22.00 21.06 8.08
N HIS A 675 21.12 20.51 8.91
CA HIS A 675 20.08 21.29 9.59
C HIS A 675 20.09 21.26 11.12
N GLU A 676 20.79 20.30 11.74
CA GLU A 676 20.88 20.13 13.19
C GLU A 676 22.33 20.24 13.67
N ARG A 677 23.08 21.12 13.01
CA ARG A 677 24.52 21.30 13.21
C ARG A 677 24.86 21.59 14.67
N THR A 678 25.74 20.78 15.24
CA THR A 678 26.35 21.02 16.55
C THR A 678 27.28 22.22 16.52
N PHE A 679 27.27 23.01 17.60
CA PHE A 679 28.07 24.23 17.71
C PHE A 679 29.57 23.90 17.61
N GLY A 680 30.25 24.39 16.57
CA GLY A 680 31.69 24.19 16.35
C GLY A 680 32.07 23.29 15.16
N GLU A 681 31.12 22.62 14.50
CA GLU A 681 31.42 21.86 13.27
C GLU A 681 31.37 22.74 12.01
N PRO A 682 32.38 22.68 11.12
CA PRO A 682 32.43 23.54 9.93
C PRO A 682 31.32 23.20 8.91
N PRO A 683 30.91 24.16 8.06
CA PRO A 683 30.09 23.93 6.87
C PRO A 683 30.56 22.77 6.01
N LEU A 684 29.62 21.99 5.45
CA LEU A 684 29.94 21.15 4.30
C LEU A 684 30.23 22.08 3.12
N SER A 685 31.46 22.01 2.62
CA SER A 685 31.88 22.72 1.41
C SER A 685 31.11 22.23 0.19
N TRP A 686 31.09 23.04 -0.89
CA TRP A 686 30.43 22.65 -2.14
C TRP A 686 30.98 21.31 -2.67
N SER A 687 32.30 21.14 -2.68
CA SER A 687 32.91 19.89 -3.16
C SER A 687 32.50 18.67 -2.33
N GLU A 688 32.21 18.80 -1.04
CA GLU A 688 31.69 17.70 -0.24
C GLU A 688 30.23 17.41 -0.57
N ARG A 689 29.40 18.45 -0.70
CA ARG A 689 27.99 18.31 -1.08
C ARG A 689 27.83 17.68 -2.46
N PHE A 690 28.67 18.06 -3.41
CA PHE A 690 28.69 17.47 -4.75
C PHE A 690 29.08 15.98 -4.71
N LYS A 691 30.10 15.61 -3.92
CA LYS A 691 30.47 14.20 -3.71
C LYS A 691 29.35 13.40 -3.06
N ILE A 692 28.60 14.01 -2.13
CA ILE A 692 27.42 13.41 -1.52
C ILE A 692 26.34 13.17 -2.58
N ALA A 693 26.02 14.17 -3.40
CA ALA A 693 25.06 14.03 -4.50
C ALA A 693 25.45 12.90 -5.47
N GLN A 694 26.71 12.87 -5.90
CA GLN A 694 27.23 11.85 -6.81
C GLN A 694 27.19 10.45 -6.17
N GLY A 695 27.67 10.31 -4.94
CA GLY A 695 27.67 9.03 -4.22
C GLY A 695 26.28 8.48 -3.96
N THR A 696 25.32 9.34 -3.59
CA THR A 696 23.92 8.96 -3.45
C THR A 696 23.33 8.55 -4.80
N ALA A 697 23.63 9.27 -5.89
CA ALA A 697 23.17 8.90 -7.23
C ALA A 697 23.72 7.53 -7.68
N MET A 698 25.01 7.25 -7.42
CA MET A 698 25.65 5.97 -7.73
C MET A 698 25.03 4.83 -6.93
N GLY A 699 24.83 5.00 -5.61
CA GLY A 699 24.17 4.00 -4.77
C GLY A 699 22.74 3.70 -5.19
N LEU A 700 21.96 4.74 -5.54
CA LEU A 700 20.59 4.56 -5.98
C LEU A 700 20.50 3.94 -7.39
N SER A 701 21.41 4.32 -8.29
CA SER A 701 21.55 3.69 -9.60
C SER A 701 21.90 2.21 -9.50
N HIS A 702 22.76 1.84 -8.55
CA HIS A 702 23.06 0.44 -8.24
C HIS A 702 21.79 -0.32 -7.81
N LEU A 703 21.01 0.22 -6.88
CA LEU A 703 19.73 -0.37 -6.45
C LEU A 703 18.72 -0.54 -7.60
N HIS A 704 18.63 0.46 -8.49
CA HIS A 704 17.65 0.48 -9.58
C HIS A 704 18.04 -0.37 -10.80
N HIS A 705 19.33 -0.45 -11.13
CA HIS A 705 19.78 -1.02 -12.41
C HIS A 705 20.75 -2.20 -12.25
N SER A 706 21.48 -2.28 -11.14
CA SER A 706 22.47 -3.34 -10.90
C SER A 706 21.92 -4.46 -10.01
N CYS A 707 21.09 -4.13 -9.02
CA CYS A 707 20.43 -5.13 -8.19
C CYS A 707 19.35 -5.90 -8.97
N GLN A 708 19.31 -7.21 -8.75
CA GLN A 708 18.23 -8.06 -9.25
C GLN A 708 17.65 -8.89 -8.09
N PRO A 709 16.31 -8.98 -7.92
CA PRO A 709 15.34 -8.08 -8.52
C PRO A 709 15.67 -6.61 -8.19
N GLN A 710 15.19 -5.69 -9.03
CA GLN A 710 15.35 -4.26 -8.82
C GLN A 710 14.90 -3.88 -7.40
N VAL A 711 15.72 -3.11 -6.68
CA VAL A 711 15.40 -2.63 -5.34
C VAL A 711 14.98 -1.18 -5.45
N ILE A 712 13.71 -0.90 -5.13
CA ILE A 712 13.18 0.46 -5.02
C ILE A 712 13.18 0.83 -3.54
N HIS A 713 13.65 2.04 -3.21
CA HIS A 713 13.81 2.48 -1.84
C HIS A 713 12.47 2.87 -1.19
N TYR A 714 11.59 3.58 -1.92
CA TYR A 714 10.26 4.07 -1.50
C TYR A 714 10.23 5.16 -0.40
N ASP A 715 11.33 5.43 0.30
CA ASP A 715 11.42 6.41 1.39
C ASP A 715 12.75 7.16 1.34
N LEU A 716 13.19 7.56 0.14
CA LEU A 716 14.46 8.28 -0.01
C LEU A 716 14.34 9.73 0.51
N LYS A 717 15.15 10.06 1.53
CA LYS A 717 15.23 11.38 2.18
C LYS A 717 16.61 11.57 2.82
N SER A 718 16.99 12.80 3.16
CA SER A 718 18.32 13.06 3.77
C SER A 718 18.54 12.41 5.14
N ASN A 719 17.48 12.06 5.89
CA ASN A 719 17.60 11.23 7.10
C ASN A 719 18.10 9.80 6.83
N ASN A 720 17.87 9.29 5.62
CA ASN A 720 18.25 7.94 5.21
C ASN A 720 19.59 7.91 4.45
N ILE A 721 20.26 9.06 4.33
CA ILE A 721 21.63 9.17 3.80
C ILE A 721 22.56 9.38 4.98
N LEU A 722 23.27 8.34 5.40
CA LEU A 722 24.25 8.43 6.50
C LEU A 722 25.60 8.87 5.96
N LEU A 723 26.39 9.53 6.80
CA LEU A 723 27.73 9.99 6.44
C LEU A 723 28.80 9.09 7.06
N GLY A 724 29.51 8.36 6.21
CA GLY A 724 30.66 7.55 6.61
C GLY A 724 31.93 8.38 6.83
N VAL A 725 33.06 7.70 6.87
CA VAL A 725 34.39 8.33 6.88
C VAL A 725 34.54 9.24 5.65
N ASP A 726 35.16 10.40 5.83
CA ASP A 726 35.36 11.43 4.81
C ASP A 726 34.06 11.96 4.16
N ASN A 727 32.95 11.99 4.92
CA ASN A 727 31.63 12.42 4.45
C ASN A 727 31.11 11.61 3.24
N ARG A 728 31.57 10.35 3.08
CA ARG A 728 31.05 9.45 2.04
C ARG A 728 29.56 9.16 2.31
N PRO A 729 28.66 9.35 1.33
CA PRO A 729 27.24 9.06 1.53
C PRO A 729 26.99 7.55 1.52
N LEU A 730 26.22 7.07 2.48
CA LEU A 730 25.77 5.70 2.61
C LEU A 730 24.24 5.67 2.72
N ILE A 731 23.55 5.13 1.72
CA ILE A 731 22.10 4.99 1.76
C ILE A 731 21.73 3.86 2.72
N SER A 732 20.90 4.15 3.71
CA SER A 732 20.34 3.20 4.66
C SER A 732 18.89 2.84 4.31
N ASP A 733 18.30 1.84 4.99
CA ASP A 733 16.87 1.53 4.91
C ASP A 733 16.32 1.12 3.54
N TYR A 734 17.20 0.78 2.59
CA TYR A 734 16.81 0.27 1.28
C TYR A 734 16.20 -1.14 1.38
N GLY A 735 15.20 -1.41 0.55
CA GLY A 735 14.58 -2.74 0.42
C GLY A 735 13.70 -3.18 1.60
N LEU A 736 13.53 -2.36 2.64
CA LEU A 736 12.67 -2.69 3.80
C LEU A 736 11.19 -2.84 3.43
N ALA A 737 10.74 -2.18 2.35
CA ALA A 737 9.38 -2.34 1.83
C ALA A 737 9.08 -3.80 1.40
N ASN A 738 10.10 -4.56 0.99
CA ASN A 738 9.95 -5.95 0.57
C ASN A 738 9.74 -6.91 1.74
N LEU A 739 10.08 -6.50 2.98
CA LEU A 739 9.90 -7.31 4.20
C LEU A 739 8.45 -7.35 4.71
N LEU A 740 7.57 -6.56 4.10
CA LEU A 740 6.14 -6.54 4.37
C LEU A 740 5.46 -7.49 3.39
N PRO A 741 4.63 -8.47 3.82
CA PRO A 741 4.05 -9.44 2.90
C PRO A 741 3.22 -8.74 1.86
N VAL A 742 3.68 -8.85 0.61
CA VAL A 742 3.08 -8.38 -0.64
C VAL A 742 2.11 -7.23 -0.40
N LEU A 743 2.67 -6.03 -0.38
CA LEU A 743 1.98 -4.75 -0.45
C LEU A 743 0.94 -4.75 -1.58
N ASP A 744 -0.28 -5.18 -1.29
CA ASP A 744 -1.48 -4.68 -1.97
C ASP A 744 -1.36 -3.15 -1.96
N ARG A 745 -1.49 -2.53 -3.14
CA ARG A 745 -1.19 -1.14 -3.54
C ARG A 745 -1.91 -0.06 -2.73
N TYR A 746 -1.77 -0.11 -1.41
CA TYR A 746 -2.69 0.49 -0.47
C TYR A 746 -2.14 0.64 0.92
N ALA A 747 -1.32 -0.31 1.36
CA ALA A 747 -0.74 -0.32 2.70
C ALA A 747 0.61 0.43 2.78
N ILE A 748 0.94 1.24 1.75
CA ILE A 748 1.86 2.40 1.90
C ILE A 748 1.07 3.59 2.50
N SER A 749 -0.25 3.43 2.75
CA SER A 749 -1.11 4.45 3.35
C SER A 749 -0.78 4.74 4.82
N SER A 750 -0.75 6.04 5.12
CA SER A 750 -0.80 6.72 6.43
C SER A 750 0.38 6.58 7.40
N LYS A 751 1.02 5.41 7.55
CA LYS A 751 2.07 5.23 8.58
C LYS A 751 3.52 5.42 8.12
N PHE A 752 3.78 5.17 6.84
CA PHE A 752 5.12 5.29 6.25
C PHE A 752 5.34 6.65 5.56
N GLN A 753 4.37 7.57 5.69
CA GLN A 753 4.24 8.82 4.93
C GLN A 753 4.87 10.05 5.60
N GLY A 754 5.79 9.86 6.55
CA GLY A 754 6.31 10.93 7.43
C GLY A 754 7.39 11.86 6.84
N ALA A 755 7.57 11.95 5.52
CA ALA A 755 8.61 12.77 4.90
C ALA A 755 8.01 13.89 4.02
N LEU A 756 7.39 14.88 4.69
CA LEU A 756 6.86 16.09 4.06
C LEU A 756 7.91 16.71 3.13
N GLY A 757 7.58 16.83 1.84
CA GLY A 757 8.44 17.39 0.79
C GLY A 757 9.19 16.39 -0.10
N TYR A 758 9.45 15.16 0.34
CA TYR A 758 10.17 14.13 -0.45
C TYR A 758 9.26 13.19 -1.24
N MET A 759 7.95 13.26 -1.00
CA MET A 759 6.99 12.33 -1.59
C MET A 759 6.65 12.69 -3.03
N ALA A 760 6.83 11.72 -3.92
CA ALA A 760 6.47 11.87 -5.33
C ALA A 760 4.93 11.97 -5.51
N PRO A 761 4.40 12.89 -6.34
CA PRO A 761 2.97 13.13 -6.47
C PRO A 761 2.14 11.91 -6.90
N GLU A 762 2.73 10.94 -7.60
CA GLU A 762 2.05 9.71 -8.01
C GLU A 762 1.61 8.82 -6.84
N PHE A 763 2.20 8.98 -5.64
CA PHE A 763 1.71 8.28 -4.45
C PHE A 763 0.30 8.73 -4.01
N ALA A 764 -0.11 9.94 -4.38
CA ALA A 764 -1.44 10.48 -4.11
C ALA A 764 -2.46 10.15 -5.22
N SER A 765 -2.00 9.59 -6.36
CA SER A 765 -2.82 9.33 -7.54
C SER A 765 -3.13 7.85 -7.70
N GLN A 766 -4.42 7.48 -7.59
CA GLN A 766 -4.89 6.10 -7.75
C GLN A 766 -4.73 5.56 -9.19
N SER A 767 -4.45 6.42 -10.18
CA SER A 767 -4.34 6.07 -11.60
C SER A 767 -2.91 5.85 -12.10
N SER A 768 -1.88 6.19 -11.31
CA SER A 768 -0.47 6.12 -11.73
C SER A 768 0.26 4.96 -11.05
N LYS A 769 0.95 4.12 -11.86
CA LYS A 769 1.81 3.06 -11.32
C LYS A 769 3.04 3.70 -10.67
N VAL A 770 3.25 3.46 -9.38
CA VAL A 770 4.50 3.81 -8.69
C VAL A 770 5.63 2.94 -9.27
N THR A 771 6.73 3.58 -9.63
CA THR A 771 7.93 2.99 -10.27
C THR A 771 9.17 3.50 -9.55
N GLU A 772 10.37 3.10 -9.98
CA GLU A 772 11.65 3.60 -9.46
C GLU A 772 11.79 5.13 -9.56
N LYS A 773 10.97 5.77 -10.41
CA LYS A 773 10.88 7.23 -10.54
C LYS A 773 10.45 7.95 -9.27
N CYS A 774 9.87 7.26 -8.29
CA CYS A 774 9.54 7.87 -7.01
C CYS A 774 10.81 8.19 -6.18
N ASP A 775 11.83 7.33 -6.25
CA ASP A 775 13.12 7.60 -5.60
C ASP A 775 13.87 8.73 -6.34
N VAL A 776 13.74 8.82 -7.67
CA VAL A 776 14.30 9.93 -8.46
C VAL A 776 13.72 11.27 -8.00
N TYR A 777 12.43 11.32 -7.67
CA TYR A 777 11.81 12.53 -7.11
C TYR A 777 12.43 12.89 -5.75
N GLY A 778 12.53 11.93 -4.83
CA GLY A 778 13.18 12.13 -3.53
C GLY A 778 14.63 12.60 -3.67
N PHE A 779 15.37 12.02 -4.62
CA PHE A 779 16.73 12.45 -4.94
C PHE A 779 16.80 13.89 -5.46
N GLY A 780 15.85 14.28 -6.32
CA GLY A 780 15.74 15.65 -6.80
C GLY A 780 15.56 16.66 -5.67
N ILE A 781 14.77 16.32 -4.65
CA ILE A 781 14.61 17.16 -3.45
C ILE A 781 15.90 17.22 -2.62
N ILE A 782 16.62 16.10 -2.46
CA ILE A 782 17.93 16.07 -1.79
C ILE A 782 18.96 16.96 -2.52
N LEU A 783 18.97 16.98 -3.86
CA LEU A 783 19.84 17.87 -4.63
C LEU A 783 19.55 19.35 -4.30
N LEU A 784 18.27 19.72 -4.26
CA LEU A 784 17.88 21.09 -3.92
C LEU A 784 18.24 21.43 -2.47
N GLU A 785 18.06 20.49 -1.54
CA GLU A 785 18.43 20.65 -0.13
C GLU A 785 19.95 20.84 0.03
N LEU A 786 20.78 20.08 -0.70
CA LEU A 786 22.23 20.21 -0.71
C LEU A 786 22.68 21.59 -1.23
N VAL A 787 22.05 22.10 -2.29
CA VAL A 787 22.43 23.41 -2.87
C VAL A 787 22.00 24.57 -1.98
N THR A 788 20.76 24.51 -1.48
CA THR A 788 20.13 25.65 -0.79
C THR A 788 20.40 25.68 0.72
N GLY A 789 20.76 24.54 1.31
CA GLY A 789 20.83 24.38 2.77
C GLY A 789 19.47 24.49 3.47
N ARG A 790 18.38 24.58 2.71
CA ARG A 790 17.01 24.75 3.22
C ARG A 790 16.30 23.43 3.37
N ARG A 791 15.38 23.35 4.32
CA ARG A 791 14.56 22.14 4.48
C ARG A 791 13.59 22.03 3.29
N PRO A 792 13.21 20.82 2.85
CA PRO A 792 12.26 20.59 1.75
C PRO A 792 10.92 21.31 1.94
N VAL A 793 10.52 21.43 3.20
CA VAL A 793 9.35 22.18 3.66
C VAL A 793 9.81 23.02 4.83
N GLU A 794 9.78 24.34 4.65
CA GLU A 794 10.02 25.30 5.73
C GLU A 794 8.70 25.96 6.13
N TYR A 795 8.37 25.84 7.41
CA TYR A 795 7.23 26.53 8.00
C TYR A 795 7.70 27.91 8.48
N MET A 796 7.30 28.95 7.77
CA MET A 796 7.40 30.33 8.22
C MET A 796 6.16 30.70 9.03
N GLU A 797 6.20 31.82 9.76
CA GLU A 797 5.09 32.25 10.64
C GLU A 797 3.73 32.34 9.91
N GLU A 798 3.72 32.65 8.60
CA GLU A 798 2.49 32.81 7.80
C GLU A 798 2.42 31.95 6.53
N ASP A 799 3.51 31.28 6.11
CA ASP A 799 3.60 30.57 4.84
C ASP A 799 4.38 29.25 4.95
N VAL A 800 4.03 28.28 4.11
CA VAL A 800 4.81 27.05 3.93
C VAL A 800 5.58 27.18 2.62
N VAL A 801 6.91 27.23 2.71
CA VAL A 801 7.78 27.29 1.54
C VAL A 801 8.14 25.86 1.15
N ILE A 802 7.60 25.40 0.02
CA ILE A 802 8.01 24.16 -0.61
C ILE A 802 9.28 24.45 -1.40
N LEU A 803 10.37 23.79 -1.04
CA LEU A 803 11.70 24.05 -1.60
C LEU A 803 11.71 23.96 -3.14
N CYS A 804 11.04 22.97 -3.70
CA CYS A 804 10.96 22.78 -5.15
C CYS A 804 10.29 23.97 -5.86
N ASP A 805 9.20 24.51 -5.29
CA ASP A 805 8.48 25.64 -5.86
C ASP A 805 9.25 26.95 -5.70
N TYR A 806 9.90 27.14 -4.54
CA TYR A 806 10.80 28.27 -4.27
C TYR A 806 11.95 28.34 -5.27
N VAL A 807 12.65 27.21 -5.49
CA VAL A 807 13.77 27.16 -6.43
C VAL A 807 13.27 27.35 -7.87
N ARG A 808 12.12 26.77 -8.23
CA ARG A 808 11.52 26.94 -9.56
C ARG A 808 11.16 28.41 -9.85
N ALA A 809 10.59 29.12 -8.87
CA ALA A 809 10.27 30.54 -9.01
C ALA A 809 11.53 31.39 -9.26
N LEU A 810 12.57 31.21 -8.44
CA LEU A 810 13.83 31.93 -8.59
C LEU A 810 14.53 31.63 -9.93
N LEU A 811 14.49 30.37 -10.39
CA LEU A 811 15.07 30.01 -11.68
C LEU A 811 14.31 30.66 -12.85
N ASN A 812 12.97 30.70 -12.79
CA ASN A 812 12.14 31.36 -13.81
C ASN A 812 12.33 32.88 -13.87
N GLU A 813 12.67 33.51 -12.74
CA GLU A 813 13.04 34.93 -12.66
C GLU A 813 14.47 35.24 -13.12
N GLY A 814 15.25 34.23 -13.53
CA GLY A 814 16.67 34.39 -13.86
C GLY A 814 17.57 34.59 -12.64
N ARG A 815 17.08 34.28 -11.44
CA ARG A 815 17.73 34.48 -10.13
C ARG A 815 18.10 33.16 -9.45
N GLY A 816 18.34 32.10 -10.22
CA GLY A 816 18.64 30.75 -9.70
C GLY A 816 19.77 30.73 -8.67
N MET A 817 20.85 31.48 -8.88
CA MET A 817 21.98 31.55 -7.94
C MET A 817 21.62 32.18 -6.58
N SER A 818 20.49 32.91 -6.49
CA SER A 818 20.03 33.50 -5.21
C SER A 818 19.49 32.45 -4.23
N CYS A 819 19.26 31.20 -4.65
CA CYS A 819 18.83 30.13 -3.74
C CYS A 819 19.98 29.41 -3.04
N VAL A 820 21.23 29.59 -3.49
CA VAL A 820 22.42 28.90 -2.98
C VAL A 820 22.72 29.35 -1.55
N GLU A 821 23.10 28.40 -0.69
CA GLU A 821 23.42 28.72 0.70
C GLU A 821 24.60 29.71 0.79
N PRO A 822 24.46 30.84 1.51
CA PRO A 822 25.51 31.87 1.58
C PRO A 822 26.86 31.39 2.15
N SER A 823 26.85 30.28 2.91
CA SER A 823 28.06 29.70 3.54
C SER A 823 28.96 28.94 2.55
N LEU A 824 28.53 28.75 1.30
CA LEU A 824 29.27 28.09 0.24
C LEU A 824 30.19 29.09 -0.48
N GLU A 825 31.25 29.56 0.19
CA GLU A 825 32.14 30.66 -0.27
C GLU A 825 32.96 30.36 -1.55
N ALA A 826 32.84 29.19 -2.16
CA ALA A 826 33.54 28.80 -3.40
C ALA A 826 32.69 27.83 -4.26
N CYS A 827 31.61 28.34 -4.84
CA CYS A 827 30.64 27.58 -5.62
C CYS A 827 30.67 28.03 -7.10
N PRO A 828 31.29 27.25 -8.02
CA PRO A 828 31.32 27.61 -9.45
C PRO A 828 29.89 27.61 -10.02
N GLU A 829 29.45 28.73 -10.59
CA GLU A 829 28.10 28.87 -11.14
C GLU A 829 27.81 27.85 -12.26
N ASP A 830 28.84 27.52 -13.03
CA ASP A 830 28.88 26.50 -14.08
C ASP A 830 28.68 25.07 -13.56
N GLU A 831 28.99 24.79 -12.28
CA GLU A 831 28.67 23.51 -11.63
C GLU A 831 27.28 23.53 -10.96
N VAL A 832 26.95 24.61 -10.26
CA VAL A 832 25.78 24.68 -9.38
C VAL A 832 24.48 24.79 -10.15
N LEU A 833 24.45 25.62 -11.20
CA LEU A 833 23.23 25.88 -11.96
C LEU A 833 22.73 24.62 -12.70
N PRO A 834 23.58 23.78 -13.32
CA PRO A 834 23.18 22.46 -13.81
C PRO A 834 22.60 21.55 -12.72
N VAL A 835 23.19 21.52 -11.51
CA VAL A 835 22.68 20.69 -10.40
C VAL A 835 21.30 21.16 -9.94
N ILE A 836 21.05 22.48 -9.87
CA ILE A 836 19.72 23.03 -9.58
C ILE A 836 18.70 22.58 -10.63
N LYS A 837 19.05 22.69 -11.92
CA LYS A 837 18.18 22.27 -13.03
C LYS A 837 17.89 20.77 -12.96
N LEU A 838 18.91 19.96 -12.69
CA LEU A 838 18.76 18.51 -12.52
C LEU A 838 17.82 18.19 -11.35
N GLY A 839 17.98 18.88 -10.21
CA GLY A 839 17.07 18.74 -9.06
C GLY A 839 15.61 18.99 -9.42
N LEU A 840 15.32 20.04 -10.20
CA LEU A 840 13.96 20.34 -10.68
C LEU A 840 13.42 19.33 -11.70
N ILE A 841 14.27 18.80 -12.59
CA ILE A 841 13.88 17.77 -13.57
C ILE A 841 13.56 16.46 -12.83
N CYS A 842 14.43 16.04 -11.90
CA CYS A 842 14.23 14.87 -11.06
C CYS A 842 12.96 14.99 -10.20
N SER A 843 12.64 16.19 -9.70
CA SER A 843 11.42 16.48 -8.91
C SER A 843 10.21 16.91 -9.76
N SER A 844 10.18 16.55 -11.05
CA SER A 844 9.01 16.81 -11.91
C SER A 844 7.74 16.11 -11.38
N PRO A 845 6.55 16.74 -11.44
CA PRO A 845 5.29 16.09 -11.05
C PRO A 845 4.95 14.87 -11.89
N LEU A 846 5.35 14.84 -13.17
CA LEU A 846 5.13 13.72 -14.08
C LEU A 846 6.33 12.75 -14.06
N PRO A 847 6.14 11.45 -13.72
CA PRO A 847 7.23 10.46 -13.67
C PRO A 847 7.94 10.23 -15.02
N SER A 848 7.23 10.43 -16.13
CA SER A 848 7.77 10.30 -17.50
C SER A 848 8.85 11.32 -17.82
N ASN A 849 8.83 12.48 -17.17
CA ASN A 849 9.78 13.57 -17.41
C ASN A 849 11.04 13.45 -16.55
N ARG A 850 11.05 12.54 -15.57
CA ARG A 850 12.20 12.31 -14.69
C ARG A 850 13.20 11.38 -15.38
N PRO A 851 14.51 11.66 -15.35
CA PRO A 851 15.53 10.73 -15.85
C PRO A 851 15.58 9.45 -15.01
N SER A 852 16.22 8.41 -15.53
CA SER A 852 16.68 7.26 -14.74
C SER A 852 17.87 7.66 -13.88
N MET A 853 18.11 6.95 -12.77
CA MET A 853 19.29 7.24 -11.94
C MET A 853 20.62 6.98 -12.66
N ALA A 854 20.65 6.14 -13.69
CA ALA A 854 21.83 5.97 -14.53
C ALA A 854 22.13 7.23 -15.35
N GLU A 855 21.10 7.86 -15.94
CA GLU A 855 21.25 9.15 -16.63
C GLU A 855 21.62 10.27 -15.66
N VAL A 856 21.06 10.28 -14.44
CA VAL A 856 21.42 11.25 -13.39
C VAL A 856 22.91 11.16 -13.03
N VAL A 857 23.45 9.94 -12.89
CA VAL A 857 24.89 9.74 -12.64
C VAL A 857 25.73 10.31 -13.78
N GLN A 858 25.37 10.01 -15.04
CA GLN A 858 26.07 10.56 -16.21
C GLN A 858 26.00 12.10 -16.26
N ILE A 859 24.85 12.70 -15.95
CA ILE A 859 24.71 14.16 -15.91
C ILE A 859 25.61 14.75 -14.83
N LEU A 860 25.63 14.17 -13.62
CA LEU A 860 26.50 14.65 -12.54
C LEU A 860 28.00 14.46 -12.87
N GLU A 861 28.36 13.42 -13.60
CA GLU A 861 29.74 13.22 -14.09
C GLU A 861 30.14 14.25 -15.15
N LEU A 862 29.20 14.74 -15.97
CA LEU A 862 29.47 15.76 -16.99
C LEU A 862 29.56 17.20 -16.43
N VAL A 863 28.97 17.44 -15.26
CA VAL A 863 29.01 18.75 -14.62
C VAL A 863 30.40 19.09 -14.09
N ARG A 864 31.28 18.11 -13.89
CA ARG A 864 32.61 18.30 -13.29
C ARG A 864 33.75 17.72 -14.12
#